data_AF-A0A6H2F2U6-F1
#
_entry.id   AF-A0A6H2F2U6-F1
#
_cell.length_a   1.000
_cell.length_b   1.000
_cell.length_c   1.000
_cell.angle_alpha   90.00
_cell.angle_beta   90.00
_cell.angle_gamma   90.00
#
_symmetry.space_group_name_H-M   'P 1'
#
loop_
_entity.id
_entity.type
_entity.pdbx_description
1 polymer ?
#
loop_
_entity_poly.entity_id
_entity_poly.type
_entity_poly.pdbx_seq_one_letter_code
_entity_poly.pdbx_strand_id
1 'polypeptide(L)'
;MKRMLINATQHEELRVAIVDGQKLYNLDIANNNYKQKKSNIYKGKIIHIEPSLEAVFVDYGAEKHGFLPFKAITNKYITNNLNHIIFKKNIKEYLYEGKELIVQINKEERGNKGASLTTFISLAGTYLVLMPNTPKVGGISKRIKGKQRDELKKILLSLKLPKDMGLIIRTAGLGKNNQELEYDLQLRIKHWKLINKIANSKSAPFLIHQESNILMRSFRDYLCKEINEILIDNPEILKLAKKYINLLGRSDFNHKIKLYSSKIPLFSHYQIESQIETTFQRKVNLLSGGSIIIDTTEALTSVDVNSAKATKGINIEETAFNINLEATDEIAKQLRLRDIGGLIVIDFIDMSSLIHQRAVEQRLRDKLIQDKAKIQMNHISKFGLLEMSRQRIKSSLRENNHFVCPKCIGNGTIRNNKSLSLSILRLIEEESFKENTKEVYAIVPLKIACYLLNKKIQFVNIIENKKNKVQIFIIPNDQINIPNYSILRICHEKDKKIINSSVTKIYNLNYKFYINKYYNYIYLFLKKKIIKKKLLISNQNKIFKKNQIFNFFLKINNIINNSFIKKFFNYLFNNVKLNFNQKIIYFYINKFFKYFYNFLYFINNIDLNYKSNQIDNFQIKNKSKDFFYLLKKNHQK
;
A
#
# COMPACT_ATOMS: atom_id res chain seq x y z
N MET A 1 -31.11 12.07 10.81
CA MET A 1 -31.48 10.73 10.27
C MET A 1 -30.20 10.07 9.80
N LYS A 2 -29.87 8.91 10.34
CA LYS A 2 -28.62 8.20 9.99
C LYS A 2 -28.81 7.33 8.75
N ARG A 3 -27.86 7.41 7.83
CA ARG A 3 -27.85 6.66 6.56
C ARG A 3 -26.50 6.01 6.34
N MET A 4 -26.52 4.88 5.65
CA MET A 4 -25.33 4.24 5.11
C MET A 4 -25.32 4.45 3.60
N LEU A 5 -24.28 5.12 3.10
CA LEU A 5 -24.11 5.43 1.68
C LEU A 5 -22.97 4.57 1.13
N ILE A 6 -23.22 3.83 0.06
CA ILE A 6 -22.27 2.93 -0.56
C ILE A 6 -22.05 3.40 -2.00
N ASN A 7 -20.84 3.89 -2.26
CA ASN A 7 -20.41 4.32 -3.58
C ASN A 7 -19.50 3.25 -4.20
N ALA A 8 -19.96 2.66 -5.29
CA ALA A 8 -19.30 1.58 -6.02
C ALA A 8 -19.44 1.77 -7.54
N THR A 9 -19.47 3.03 -7.97
CA THR A 9 -19.42 3.44 -9.39
C THR A 9 -18.08 3.10 -10.03
N GLN A 10 -16.97 3.37 -9.33
CA GLN A 10 -15.63 3.00 -9.79
C GLN A 10 -15.28 1.59 -9.32
N HIS A 11 -14.66 0.80 -10.19
CA HIS A 11 -14.27 -0.57 -9.84
C HIS A 11 -13.01 -0.61 -8.97
N GLU A 12 -12.15 0.39 -9.07
CA GLU A 12 -10.87 0.48 -8.36
C GLU A 12 -11.04 0.72 -6.85
N GLU A 13 -12.12 1.39 -6.47
CA GLU A 13 -12.36 1.89 -5.11
C GLU A 13 -13.82 1.73 -4.72
N LEU A 14 -14.07 1.05 -3.60
CA LEU A 14 -15.39 0.96 -2.99
C LEU A 14 -15.40 1.74 -1.68
N ARG A 15 -16.34 2.69 -1.56
CA ARG A 15 -16.44 3.62 -0.45
C ARG A 15 -17.73 3.42 0.32
N VAL A 16 -17.65 3.28 1.63
CA VAL A 16 -18.80 3.16 2.53
C VAL A 16 -18.76 4.31 3.53
N ALA A 17 -19.76 5.18 3.49
CA ALA A 17 -19.90 6.32 4.39
C ALA A 17 -21.12 6.12 5.30
N ILE A 18 -20.97 6.52 6.56
CA ILE A 18 -22.10 6.65 7.49
C ILE A 18 -22.30 8.13 7.74
N VAL A 19 -23.52 8.59 7.54
CA VAL A 19 -23.88 10.01 7.58
C VAL A 19 -25.04 10.20 8.54
N ASP A 20 -25.01 11.28 9.32
CA ASP A 20 -26.18 11.77 10.04
C ASP A 20 -26.65 13.09 9.44
N GLY A 21 -27.78 13.06 8.73
CA GLY A 21 -28.20 14.17 7.87
C GLY A 21 -27.21 14.38 6.72
N GLN A 22 -26.38 15.42 6.82
CA GLN A 22 -25.29 15.73 5.89
C GLN A 22 -23.89 15.65 6.55
N LYS A 23 -23.82 15.29 7.84
CA LYS A 23 -22.54 15.21 8.56
C LYS A 23 -21.92 13.83 8.40
N LEU A 24 -20.72 13.77 7.82
CA LEU A 24 -19.97 12.52 7.69
C LEU A 24 -19.50 12.04 9.07
N TYR A 25 -19.90 10.84 9.45
CA TYR A 25 -19.61 10.26 10.75
C TYR A 25 -18.46 9.25 10.71
N ASN A 26 -18.47 8.38 9.71
CA ASN A 26 -17.46 7.34 9.51
C ASN A 26 -17.27 7.07 8.01
N LEU A 27 -16.06 6.70 7.62
CA LEU A 27 -15.68 6.42 6.25
C LEU A 27 -14.80 5.17 6.21
N ASP A 28 -15.17 4.21 5.38
CA ASP A 28 -14.33 3.08 5.03
C ASP A 28 -14.09 3.09 3.52
N ILE A 29 -12.82 2.99 3.12
CA ILE A 29 -12.40 2.93 1.72
C ILE A 29 -11.69 1.59 1.51
N ALA A 30 -12.04 0.88 0.45
CA ALA A 30 -11.34 -0.33 0.01
C ALA A 30 -10.87 -0.19 -1.43
N ASN A 31 -9.57 -0.42 -1.64
CA ASN A 31 -8.95 -0.43 -2.96
C ASN A 31 -8.72 -1.87 -3.39
N ASN A 32 -8.88 -2.17 -4.68
CA ASN A 32 -8.62 -3.53 -5.20
C ASN A 32 -7.19 -4.03 -4.96
N ASN A 33 -6.23 -3.10 -4.92
CA ASN A 33 -4.81 -3.41 -4.73
C ASN A 33 -4.46 -3.75 -3.28
N TYR A 34 -5.25 -3.29 -2.30
CA TYR A 34 -4.97 -3.50 -0.89
C TYR A 34 -6.11 -4.28 -0.22
N LYS A 35 -5.92 -5.59 -0.09
CA LYS A 35 -6.82 -6.44 0.68
C LYS A 35 -6.36 -6.46 2.13
N GLN A 36 -7.21 -5.94 3.01
CA GLN A 36 -7.02 -6.07 4.46
C GLN A 36 -6.91 -7.55 4.84
N LYS A 37 -5.83 -7.91 5.54
CA LYS A 37 -5.52 -9.27 5.98
C LYS A 37 -5.87 -9.51 7.45
N LYS A 38 -6.18 -8.46 8.21
CA LYS A 38 -6.59 -8.56 9.62
C LYS A 38 -7.73 -9.57 9.77
N SER A 39 -7.65 -10.39 10.82
CA SER A 39 -8.62 -11.44 11.17
C SER A 39 -8.68 -12.64 10.21
N ASN A 40 -7.89 -12.66 9.13
CA ASN A 40 -7.68 -13.87 8.34
C ASN A 40 -7.10 -14.99 9.22
N ILE A 41 -7.49 -16.22 8.92
CA ILE A 41 -7.04 -17.43 9.61
C ILE A 41 -6.23 -18.27 8.63
N TYR A 42 -5.05 -18.67 9.05
CA TYR A 42 -4.11 -19.48 8.29
C TYR A 42 -3.76 -20.74 9.07
N LYS A 43 -3.40 -21.77 8.33
CA LYS A 43 -2.57 -22.85 8.88
C LYS A 43 -1.12 -22.44 8.66
N GLY A 44 -0.36 -22.30 9.73
CA GLY A 44 1.03 -21.90 9.68
C GLY A 44 1.95 -22.94 10.32
N LYS A 45 3.24 -22.85 10.01
CA LYS A 45 4.30 -23.73 10.51
C LYS A 45 5.31 -22.91 11.31
N ILE A 46 5.68 -23.37 12.50
CA ILE A 46 6.74 -22.73 13.28
C ILE A 46 8.06 -22.86 12.51
N ILE A 47 8.75 -21.75 12.28
CA ILE A 47 10.08 -21.75 11.65
C ILE A 47 11.16 -21.63 12.70
N HIS A 48 10.97 -20.69 13.64
CA HIS A 48 11.99 -20.33 14.60
C HIS A 48 11.37 -19.97 15.95
N ILE A 49 11.99 -20.42 17.03
CA ILE A 49 11.58 -20.11 18.40
C ILE A 49 12.60 -19.14 18.99
N GLU A 50 12.14 -17.97 19.43
CA GLU A 50 12.99 -16.92 20.00
C GLU A 50 12.67 -16.73 21.50
N PRO A 51 13.45 -17.37 22.41
CA PRO A 51 13.21 -17.29 23.85
C PRO A 51 13.31 -15.86 24.40
N SER A 52 14.24 -15.07 23.87
CA SER A 52 14.52 -13.69 24.30
C SER A 52 13.30 -12.77 24.18
N LEU A 53 12.46 -13.01 23.17
CA LEU A 53 11.23 -12.24 22.89
C LEU A 53 9.98 -12.90 23.46
N GLU A 54 10.13 -14.03 24.14
CA GLU A 54 9.05 -14.92 24.53
C GLU A 54 8.08 -15.27 23.39
N ALA A 55 8.62 -15.57 22.19
CA ALA A 55 7.82 -15.65 20.98
C ALA A 55 8.31 -16.68 19.96
N VAL A 56 7.46 -16.93 18.97
CA VAL A 56 7.70 -17.87 17.88
C VAL A 56 7.40 -17.20 16.55
N PHE A 57 8.25 -17.45 15.55
CA PHE A 57 8.03 -17.02 14.18
C PHE A 57 7.33 -18.12 13.38
N VAL A 58 6.25 -17.75 12.70
CA VAL A 58 5.38 -18.67 11.98
C VAL A 58 5.37 -18.33 10.50
N ASP A 59 5.65 -19.32 9.65
CA ASP A 59 5.35 -19.27 8.23
C ASP A 59 3.86 -19.51 8.04
N TYR A 60 3.15 -18.53 7.49
CA TYR A 60 1.73 -18.65 7.14
C TYR A 60 1.48 -18.41 5.65
N GLY A 61 2.55 -18.43 4.82
CA GLY A 61 2.50 -18.24 3.37
C GLY A 61 2.62 -16.78 2.92
N ALA A 62 3.11 -15.90 3.78
CA ALA A 62 3.46 -14.52 3.43
C ALA A 62 4.98 -14.37 3.27
N GLU A 63 5.42 -13.31 2.59
CA GLU A 63 6.86 -13.01 2.42
C GLU A 63 7.58 -12.79 3.76
N LYS A 64 6.88 -12.24 4.75
CA LYS A 64 7.39 -12.02 6.11
C LYS A 64 6.75 -12.99 7.08
N HIS A 65 7.58 -13.59 7.92
CA HIS A 65 7.09 -14.48 8.98
C HIS A 65 6.29 -13.71 10.02
N GLY A 66 5.23 -14.34 10.52
CA GLY A 66 4.38 -13.76 11.55
C GLY A 66 4.99 -13.93 12.93
N PHE A 67 4.78 -12.94 13.80
CA PHE A 67 5.21 -12.94 15.18
C PHE A 67 4.09 -13.46 16.10
N LEU A 68 4.29 -14.61 16.73
CA LEU A 68 3.34 -15.24 17.66
C LEU A 68 3.92 -15.25 19.08
N PRO A 69 3.47 -14.37 19.98
CA PRO A 69 3.95 -14.37 21.37
C PRO A 69 3.43 -15.60 22.12
N PHE A 70 4.20 -16.12 23.08
CA PHE A 70 3.87 -17.32 23.84
C PHE A 70 2.54 -17.20 24.59
N LYS A 71 2.26 -16.00 25.14
CA LYS A 71 0.97 -15.67 25.79
C LYS A 71 -0.25 -15.75 24.87
N ALA A 72 -0.05 -15.85 23.55
CA ALA A 72 -1.12 -15.99 22.55
C ALA A 72 -1.25 -17.43 22.00
N ILE A 73 -0.58 -18.40 22.63
CA ILE A 73 -0.62 -19.82 22.27
C ILE A 73 -1.58 -20.55 23.20
N THR A 74 -2.50 -21.31 22.59
CA THR A 74 -3.50 -22.11 23.31
C THR A 74 -2.87 -23.38 23.85
N ASN A 75 -3.36 -23.84 25.02
CA ASN A 75 -2.85 -25.03 25.69
C ASN A 75 -2.93 -26.30 24.81
N LYS A 76 -3.86 -26.34 23.83
CA LYS A 76 -3.98 -27.44 22.86
C LYS A 76 -2.70 -27.71 22.09
N TYR A 77 -1.87 -26.70 21.86
CA TYR A 77 -0.62 -26.83 21.12
C TYR A 77 0.60 -27.01 22.03
N ILE A 78 0.43 -27.12 23.34
CA ILE A 78 1.54 -27.30 24.28
C ILE A 78 1.65 -28.79 24.61
N THR A 79 2.85 -29.38 24.50
CA THR A 79 3.07 -30.83 24.58
C THR A 79 2.96 -31.43 25.98
N ASN A 80 2.84 -30.64 27.05
CA ASN A 80 2.72 -31.12 28.43
C ASN A 80 1.42 -30.64 29.10
N ASN A 81 0.69 -31.55 29.74
CA ASN A 81 -0.44 -31.24 30.63
C ASN A 81 0.05 -30.34 31.78
N LEU A 82 -0.31 -29.05 31.73
CA LEU A 82 0.07 -28.05 32.72
C LEU A 82 -0.82 -28.15 33.96
N ASN A 83 -0.48 -29.05 34.88
CA ASN A 83 -0.72 -28.80 36.30
C ASN A 83 0.48 -27.98 36.80
N HIS A 84 0.21 -26.76 37.23
CA HIS A 84 1.15 -25.74 37.73
C HIS A 84 1.96 -24.94 36.69
N ILE A 85 1.43 -23.74 36.49
CA ILE A 85 2.07 -22.54 35.96
C ILE A 85 3.31 -22.23 36.82
N ILE A 86 4.48 -22.70 36.40
CA ILE A 86 5.75 -22.13 36.82
C ILE A 86 6.34 -21.45 35.59
N PHE A 87 6.21 -20.12 35.55
CA PHE A 87 6.66 -19.18 34.51
C PHE A 87 8.19 -19.11 34.33
N LYS A 88 8.95 -20.20 34.56
CA LYS A 88 10.42 -20.20 34.56
C LYS A 88 11.08 -21.24 33.65
N LYS A 89 10.34 -21.92 32.77
CA LYS A 89 10.93 -22.90 31.83
C LYS A 89 11.00 -22.37 30.40
N ASN A 90 12.10 -22.72 29.75
CA ASN A 90 12.51 -22.27 28.42
C ASN A 90 11.43 -22.63 27.39
N ILE A 91 11.03 -21.70 26.52
CA ILE A 91 9.93 -21.90 25.54
C ILE A 91 10.16 -23.10 24.62
N LYS A 92 11.44 -23.48 24.43
CA LYS A 92 11.89 -24.64 23.68
C LYS A 92 11.37 -25.99 24.23
N GLU A 93 10.93 -26.06 25.49
CA GLU A 93 10.37 -27.29 26.07
C GLU A 93 8.91 -27.55 25.67
N TYR A 94 8.19 -26.52 25.25
CA TYR A 94 6.74 -26.59 24.99
C TYR A 94 6.37 -26.68 23.51
N LEU A 95 7.27 -26.25 22.63
CA LEU A 95 7.08 -26.13 21.19
C LEU A 95 8.37 -26.53 20.46
N TYR A 96 8.22 -27.09 19.26
CA TYR A 96 9.33 -27.45 18.39
C TYR A 96 9.17 -26.84 17.01
N GLU A 97 10.27 -26.63 16.32
CA GLU A 97 10.29 -26.11 14.96
C GLU A 97 9.61 -27.08 13.98
N GLY A 98 8.81 -26.53 13.08
CA GLY A 98 8.03 -27.30 12.14
C GLY A 98 6.64 -27.73 12.61
N LYS A 99 6.26 -27.43 13.86
CA LYS A 99 4.90 -27.69 14.35
C LYS A 99 3.86 -26.84 13.59
N GLU A 100 2.76 -27.46 13.20
CA GLU A 100 1.65 -26.78 12.53
C GLU A 100 0.65 -26.18 13.54
N LEU A 101 0.23 -24.94 13.30
CA LEU A 101 -0.69 -24.20 14.16
C LEU A 101 -1.79 -23.53 13.31
N ILE A 102 -2.99 -23.41 13.87
CA ILE A 102 -4.02 -22.50 13.32
C ILE A 102 -3.81 -21.13 13.95
N VAL A 103 -3.53 -20.14 13.10
CA VAL A 103 -3.19 -18.79 13.52
C VAL A 103 -4.13 -17.78 12.88
N GLN A 104 -4.54 -16.77 13.65
CA GLN A 104 -5.29 -15.61 13.18
C GLN A 104 -4.41 -14.37 13.22
N ILE A 105 -4.52 -13.52 12.19
CA ILE A 105 -3.85 -12.21 12.17
C ILE A 105 -4.58 -11.27 13.15
N ASN A 106 -3.90 -10.90 14.24
CA ASN A 106 -4.38 -9.92 15.20
C ASN A 106 -4.03 -8.49 14.77
N LYS A 107 -2.78 -8.27 14.34
CA LYS A 107 -2.31 -6.99 13.76
C LYS A 107 -1.60 -7.27 12.44
N GLU A 108 -1.86 -6.42 11.46
CA GLU A 108 -1.26 -6.54 10.12
C GLU A 108 0.24 -6.23 10.13
N GLU A 109 0.90 -6.61 9.04
CA GLU A 109 2.31 -6.29 8.78
C GLU A 109 2.49 -4.78 8.76
N ARG A 110 3.58 -4.30 9.38
CA ARG A 110 3.87 -2.87 9.45
C ARG A 110 5.35 -2.61 9.20
N GLY A 111 5.65 -1.84 8.15
CA GLY A 111 7.02 -1.53 7.78
C GLY A 111 7.84 -2.82 7.65
N ASN A 112 8.86 -2.96 8.49
CA ASN A 112 9.71 -4.15 8.50
C ASN A 112 9.20 -5.28 9.41
N LYS A 113 8.19 -5.03 10.26
CA LYS A 113 7.66 -6.02 11.20
C LYS A 113 6.61 -6.90 10.52
N GLY A 114 6.73 -8.22 10.71
CA GLY A 114 5.71 -9.19 10.30
C GLY A 114 4.39 -9.02 11.06
N ALA A 115 3.35 -9.72 10.59
CA ALA A 115 2.03 -9.68 11.21
C ALA A 115 2.09 -10.25 12.65
N SER A 116 1.33 -9.66 13.58
CA SER A 116 1.15 -10.23 14.90
C SER A 116 0.05 -11.27 14.86
N LEU A 117 0.38 -12.49 15.27
CA LEU A 117 -0.50 -13.66 15.21
C LEU A 117 -1.03 -14.04 16.60
N THR A 118 -2.11 -14.82 16.61
CA THR A 118 -2.68 -15.45 17.80
C THR A 118 -3.30 -16.79 17.45
N THR A 119 -3.22 -17.79 18.34
CA THR A 119 -3.97 -19.05 18.19
C THR A 119 -5.34 -19.00 18.89
N PHE A 120 -5.58 -17.95 19.68
CA PHE A 120 -6.90 -17.62 20.21
C PHE A 120 -7.74 -17.02 19.10
N ILE A 121 -8.36 -17.90 18.31
CA ILE A 121 -9.23 -17.52 17.21
C ILE A 121 -10.45 -16.79 17.75
N SER A 122 -10.83 -15.72 17.08
CA SER A 122 -12.05 -14.95 17.34
C SER A 122 -12.87 -14.86 16.05
N LEU A 123 -14.12 -15.30 16.13
CA LEU A 123 -15.08 -15.26 15.03
C LEU A 123 -16.17 -14.23 15.35
N ALA A 124 -16.00 -13.03 14.80
CA ALA A 124 -16.92 -11.93 15.02
C ALA A 124 -18.19 -12.09 14.16
N GLY A 125 -19.32 -12.28 14.84
CA GLY A 125 -20.66 -12.14 14.28
C GLY A 125 -21.21 -10.73 14.45
N THR A 126 -22.50 -10.58 14.18
CA THR A 126 -23.20 -9.31 14.29
C THR A 126 -23.40 -8.94 15.76
N TYR A 127 -23.87 -9.89 16.56
CA TYR A 127 -24.20 -9.69 17.98
C TYR A 127 -23.16 -10.29 18.91
N LEU A 128 -22.53 -11.39 18.49
CA LEU A 128 -21.65 -12.17 19.33
C LEU A 128 -20.25 -12.29 18.73
N VAL A 129 -19.25 -12.51 19.57
CA VAL A 129 -17.92 -12.96 19.15
C VAL A 129 -17.68 -14.31 19.80
N LEU A 130 -17.57 -15.35 18.98
CA LEU A 130 -17.24 -16.70 19.44
C LEU A 130 -15.71 -16.83 19.54
N MET A 131 -15.23 -17.34 20.66
CA MET A 131 -13.82 -17.64 20.88
C MET A 131 -13.65 -19.13 21.17
N PRO A 132 -13.53 -19.97 20.13
CA PRO A 132 -13.64 -21.42 20.28
C PRO A 132 -12.46 -22.10 20.99
N ASN A 133 -11.31 -21.42 21.09
CA ASN A 133 -10.08 -21.97 21.70
C ASN A 133 -9.75 -21.34 23.06
N THR A 134 -10.67 -20.57 23.65
CA THR A 134 -10.48 -19.98 24.99
C THR A 134 -11.54 -20.50 25.95
N PRO A 135 -11.20 -21.42 26.86
CA PRO A 135 -12.11 -21.80 27.91
C PRO A 135 -12.36 -20.58 28.83
N LYS A 136 -13.60 -20.42 29.29
CA LYS A 136 -14.00 -19.49 30.38
C LYS A 136 -14.01 -17.97 30.06
N VAL A 137 -13.82 -17.54 28.80
CA VAL A 137 -14.03 -16.13 28.44
C VAL A 137 -15.50 -15.88 28.09
N GLY A 138 -16.34 -15.68 29.12
CA GLY A 138 -17.71 -15.17 28.97
C GLY A 138 -17.75 -13.68 29.28
N GLY A 139 -18.19 -12.83 28.35
CA GLY A 139 -18.11 -11.39 28.53
C GLY A 139 -19.17 -10.57 27.82
N ILE A 140 -19.40 -9.36 28.33
CA ILE A 140 -20.24 -8.35 27.68
C ILE A 140 -19.37 -7.15 27.38
N SER A 141 -19.54 -6.57 26.19
CA SER A 141 -18.86 -5.36 25.76
C SER A 141 -18.79 -4.30 26.87
N LYS A 142 -17.62 -3.69 27.06
CA LYS A 142 -17.38 -2.68 28.11
C LYS A 142 -18.21 -1.41 27.94
N ARG A 143 -18.77 -1.18 26.74
CA ARG A 143 -19.63 -0.03 26.47
C ARG A 143 -21.02 -0.15 27.10
N ILE A 144 -21.45 -1.37 27.42
CA ILE A 144 -22.76 -1.62 28.02
C ILE A 144 -22.59 -1.59 29.54
N LYS A 145 -23.24 -0.63 30.20
CA LYS A 145 -23.21 -0.38 31.65
C LYS A 145 -24.64 -0.39 32.22
N GLY A 146 -24.74 -0.46 33.55
CA GLY A 146 -26.03 -0.40 34.26
C GLY A 146 -26.91 -1.63 34.06
N LYS A 147 -28.23 -1.47 34.27
CA LYS A 147 -29.23 -2.56 34.30
C LYS A 147 -29.22 -3.45 33.06
N GLN A 148 -29.04 -2.85 31.87
CA GLN A 148 -28.95 -3.57 30.59
C GLN A 148 -27.80 -4.59 30.55
N ARG A 149 -26.70 -4.33 31.28
CA ARG A 149 -25.58 -5.27 31.36
C ARG A 149 -25.98 -6.52 32.13
N ASP A 150 -26.75 -6.37 33.20
CA ASP A 150 -27.15 -7.49 34.05
C ASP A 150 -28.21 -8.37 33.38
N GLU A 151 -29.13 -7.76 32.61
CA GLU A 151 -30.03 -8.50 31.72
C GLU A 151 -29.25 -9.36 30.71
N LEU A 152 -28.27 -8.78 30.02
CA LEU A 152 -27.44 -9.52 29.08
C LEU A 152 -26.58 -10.60 29.76
N LYS A 153 -26.20 -10.44 31.03
CA LYS A 153 -25.51 -11.52 31.78
C LYS A 153 -26.43 -12.70 32.00
N LYS A 154 -27.69 -12.47 32.38
CA LYS A 154 -28.70 -13.54 32.54
C LYS A 154 -28.91 -14.28 31.23
N ILE A 155 -29.02 -13.54 30.12
CA ILE A 155 -29.13 -14.11 28.77
C ILE A 155 -27.89 -14.92 28.41
N LEU A 156 -26.69 -14.42 28.69
CA LEU A 156 -25.43 -15.13 28.42
C LEU A 156 -25.37 -16.49 29.11
N LEU A 157 -25.85 -16.58 30.36
CA LEU A 157 -25.91 -17.83 31.12
C LEU A 157 -26.92 -18.82 30.54
N SER A 158 -27.98 -18.33 29.89
CA SER A 158 -29.00 -19.18 29.26
C SER A 158 -28.55 -19.80 27.93
N LEU A 159 -27.52 -19.25 27.27
CA LEU A 159 -27.05 -19.72 25.98
C LEU A 159 -26.26 -21.03 26.12
N LYS A 160 -26.65 -22.04 25.34
CA LYS A 160 -25.99 -23.35 25.31
C LYS A 160 -24.67 -23.28 24.54
N LEU A 161 -23.57 -23.10 25.26
CA LEU A 161 -22.21 -23.07 24.72
C LEU A 161 -21.55 -24.46 24.78
N PRO A 162 -20.91 -24.94 23.70
CA PRO A 162 -20.07 -26.13 23.77
C PRO A 162 -18.93 -25.96 24.79
N LYS A 163 -18.49 -27.07 25.40
CA LYS A 163 -17.37 -27.08 26.35
C LYS A 163 -16.13 -26.44 25.71
N ASP A 164 -15.39 -25.69 26.52
CA ASP A 164 -14.13 -24.99 26.18
C ASP A 164 -14.22 -23.81 25.18
N MET A 165 -15.42 -23.31 24.88
CA MET A 165 -15.61 -22.10 24.08
C MET A 165 -15.96 -20.88 24.93
N GLY A 166 -15.44 -19.72 24.54
CA GLY A 166 -15.79 -18.41 25.07
C GLY A 166 -16.78 -17.65 24.18
N LEU A 167 -17.54 -16.74 24.77
CA LEU A 167 -18.52 -15.91 24.07
C LEU A 167 -18.49 -14.48 24.60
N ILE A 168 -18.46 -13.51 23.69
CA ILE A 168 -18.56 -12.08 24.03
C ILE A 168 -19.77 -11.46 23.33
N ILE A 169 -20.67 -10.85 24.10
CA ILE A 169 -21.80 -10.07 23.57
C ILE A 169 -21.31 -8.67 23.15
N ARG A 170 -21.53 -8.31 21.88
CA ARG A 170 -21.21 -7.01 21.26
C ARG A 170 -22.27 -5.97 21.62
N THR A 171 -21.96 -4.69 21.38
CA THR A 171 -22.91 -3.57 21.55
C THR A 171 -24.19 -3.73 20.75
N ALA A 172 -24.10 -4.30 19.53
CA ALA A 172 -25.26 -4.52 18.68
C ALA A 172 -26.21 -5.60 19.21
N GLY A 173 -25.79 -6.42 20.19
CA GLY A 173 -26.64 -7.42 20.85
C GLY A 173 -27.56 -6.84 21.91
N LEU A 174 -27.53 -5.53 22.16
CA LEU A 174 -28.39 -4.85 23.11
C LEU A 174 -29.84 -4.83 22.61
N GLY A 175 -30.78 -5.27 23.45
CA GLY A 175 -32.21 -5.31 23.12
C GLY A 175 -32.56 -6.33 22.02
N LYS A 176 -31.79 -7.43 21.96
CA LYS A 176 -32.02 -8.56 21.06
C LYS A 176 -32.50 -9.78 21.84
N ASN A 177 -33.35 -10.57 21.20
CA ASN A 177 -34.00 -11.71 21.84
C ASN A 177 -33.04 -12.89 21.96
N ASN A 178 -33.27 -13.79 22.92
CA ASN A 178 -32.45 -14.99 23.12
C ASN A 178 -32.33 -15.84 21.84
N GLN A 179 -33.43 -15.99 21.09
CA GLN A 179 -33.47 -16.74 19.84
C GLN A 179 -32.54 -16.14 18.76
N GLU A 180 -32.49 -14.81 18.62
CA GLU A 180 -31.61 -14.15 17.65
C GLU A 180 -30.13 -14.33 18.01
N LEU A 181 -29.82 -14.25 19.31
CA LEU A 181 -28.47 -14.49 19.82
C LEU A 181 -28.06 -15.95 19.64
N GLU A 182 -28.96 -16.89 19.92
CA GLU A 182 -28.72 -18.32 19.72
C GLU A 182 -28.50 -18.66 18.24
N TYR A 183 -29.28 -18.05 17.33
CA TYR A 183 -29.08 -18.21 15.90
C TYR A 183 -27.69 -17.69 15.44
N ASP A 184 -27.27 -16.51 15.88
CA ASP A 184 -25.92 -15.97 15.57
C ASP A 184 -24.82 -16.88 16.14
N LEU A 185 -25.01 -17.42 17.36
CA LEU A 185 -24.10 -18.38 17.97
C LEU A 185 -23.97 -19.66 17.13
N GLN A 186 -25.09 -20.26 16.72
CA GLN A 186 -25.09 -21.48 15.91
C GLN A 186 -24.37 -21.28 14.56
N LEU A 187 -24.56 -20.14 13.90
CA LEU A 187 -23.84 -19.78 12.68
C LEU A 187 -22.33 -19.76 12.90
N ARG A 188 -21.86 -19.19 14.02
CA ARG A 188 -20.43 -19.15 14.36
C ARG A 188 -19.87 -20.52 14.69
N ILE A 189 -20.63 -21.38 15.39
CA ILE A 189 -20.22 -22.77 15.67
C ILE A 189 -20.08 -23.56 14.35
N LYS A 190 -21.05 -23.43 13.43
CA LYS A 190 -20.97 -24.05 12.09
C LYS A 190 -19.73 -23.57 11.33
N HIS A 191 -19.45 -22.27 11.37
CA HIS A 191 -18.25 -21.70 10.74
C HIS A 191 -16.95 -22.24 11.35
N TRP A 192 -16.88 -22.37 12.68
CA TRP A 192 -15.73 -22.97 13.35
C TRP A 192 -15.50 -24.44 12.96
N LYS A 193 -16.57 -25.23 12.86
CA LYS A 193 -16.48 -26.63 12.39
C LYS A 193 -15.92 -26.70 10.96
N LEU A 194 -16.33 -25.78 10.08
CA LEU A 194 -15.81 -25.68 8.72
C LEU A 194 -14.30 -25.34 8.70
N ILE A 195 -13.88 -24.37 9.51
CA ILE A 195 -12.46 -23.98 9.65
C ILE A 195 -11.62 -25.19 10.07
N ASN A 196 -12.05 -25.95 11.07
CA ASN A 196 -11.33 -27.16 11.50
C ASN A 196 -11.29 -28.24 10.42
N LYS A 197 -12.39 -28.47 9.70
CA LYS A 197 -12.44 -29.43 8.59
C LYS A 197 -11.42 -29.08 7.49
N ILE A 198 -11.36 -27.80 7.12
CA ILE A 198 -10.39 -27.30 6.13
C ILE A 198 -8.96 -27.39 6.65
N ALA A 199 -8.72 -27.01 7.91
CA ALA A 199 -7.40 -27.08 8.54
C ALA A 199 -6.82 -28.51 8.57
N ASN A 200 -7.67 -29.53 8.73
CA ASN A 200 -7.25 -30.93 8.71
C ASN A 200 -7.06 -31.49 7.29
N SER A 201 -7.60 -30.85 6.26
CA SER A 201 -7.58 -31.37 4.88
C SER A 201 -6.25 -31.17 4.14
N LYS A 202 -5.44 -30.18 4.54
CA LYS A 202 -4.20 -29.80 3.88
C LYS A 202 -3.09 -29.51 4.90
N SER A 203 -1.84 -29.73 4.53
CA SER A 203 -0.67 -29.33 5.32
C SER A 203 -0.40 -27.83 5.21
N ALA A 204 0.25 -27.25 6.22
CA ALA A 204 0.66 -25.84 6.22
C ALA A 204 1.78 -25.58 5.18
N PRO A 205 1.98 -24.33 4.72
CA PRO A 205 1.20 -23.12 5.03
C PRO A 205 0.08 -22.84 4.00
N PHE A 206 -1.12 -22.45 4.45
CA PHE A 206 -2.18 -21.96 3.55
C PHE A 206 -3.26 -21.14 4.27
N LEU A 207 -4.01 -20.35 3.50
CA LEU A 207 -5.15 -19.56 3.96
C LEU A 207 -6.38 -20.47 4.19
N ILE A 208 -6.89 -20.51 5.41
CA ILE A 208 -8.11 -21.26 5.77
C ILE A 208 -9.35 -20.38 5.60
N HIS A 209 -9.29 -19.16 6.13
CA HIS A 209 -10.42 -18.23 6.11
C HIS A 209 -9.92 -16.82 5.79
N GLN A 210 -10.49 -16.25 4.73
CA GLN A 210 -10.34 -14.84 4.42
C GLN A 210 -11.45 -14.05 5.13
N GLU A 211 -11.06 -13.04 5.89
CA GLU A 211 -11.99 -12.10 6.51
C GLU A 211 -12.81 -11.39 5.43
N SER A 212 -14.03 -11.03 5.79
CA SER A 212 -15.05 -10.58 4.85
C SER A 212 -14.71 -9.25 4.15
N ASN A 213 -15.27 -9.07 2.95
CA ASN A 213 -15.20 -7.82 2.18
C ASN A 213 -15.70 -6.62 3.01
N ILE A 214 -15.26 -5.41 2.66
CA ILE A 214 -15.63 -4.14 3.32
C ILE A 214 -17.14 -4.02 3.53
N LEU A 215 -17.98 -4.33 2.53
CA LEU A 215 -19.44 -4.28 2.64
C LEU A 215 -19.95 -5.13 3.80
N MET A 216 -19.50 -6.38 3.85
CA MET A 216 -19.91 -7.35 4.84
C MET A 216 -19.43 -6.94 6.24
N ARG A 217 -18.19 -6.43 6.37
CA ARG A 217 -17.70 -5.84 7.62
C ARG A 217 -18.51 -4.61 8.03
N SER A 218 -18.83 -3.73 7.10
CA SER A 218 -19.59 -2.52 7.37
C SER A 218 -20.99 -2.86 7.88
N PHE A 219 -21.66 -3.86 7.30
CA PHE A 219 -22.94 -4.36 7.80
C PHE A 219 -22.80 -5.02 9.18
N ARG A 220 -21.78 -5.86 9.41
CA ARG A 220 -21.56 -6.48 10.72
C ARG A 220 -21.32 -5.45 11.82
N ASP A 221 -20.50 -4.44 11.51
CA ASP A 221 -19.89 -3.60 12.53
C ASP A 221 -20.65 -2.29 12.75
N TYR A 222 -21.40 -1.78 11.77
CA TYR A 222 -22.07 -0.48 11.86
C TYR A 222 -23.59 -0.52 11.67
N LEU A 223 -24.15 -1.63 11.20
CA LEU A 223 -25.59 -1.71 11.02
C LEU A 223 -26.29 -1.71 12.40
N CYS A 224 -27.08 -0.67 12.66
CA CYS A 224 -27.80 -0.45 13.91
C CYS A 224 -29.25 -0.04 13.61
N LYS A 225 -30.16 -0.17 14.59
CA LYS A 225 -31.58 0.21 14.43
C LYS A 225 -31.75 1.69 14.02
N GLU A 226 -30.83 2.56 14.44
CA GLU A 226 -30.77 3.99 14.09
C GLU A 226 -30.55 4.27 12.59
N ILE A 227 -30.03 3.30 11.82
CA ILE A 227 -29.85 3.47 10.37
C ILE A 227 -31.21 3.27 9.70
N ASN A 228 -31.71 4.35 9.10
CA ASN A 228 -33.01 4.38 8.44
C ASN A 228 -32.92 3.81 7.02
N GLU A 229 -31.86 4.15 6.27
CA GLU A 229 -31.73 3.83 4.85
C GLU A 229 -30.29 3.44 4.51
N ILE A 230 -30.16 2.47 3.58
CA ILE A 230 -28.90 2.07 2.96
C ILE A 230 -29.02 2.35 1.46
N LEU A 231 -28.27 3.34 0.98
CA LEU A 231 -28.30 3.75 -0.43
C LEU A 231 -27.07 3.23 -1.15
N ILE A 232 -27.29 2.55 -2.27
CA ILE A 232 -26.26 1.93 -3.09
C ILE A 232 -26.44 2.41 -4.52
N ASP A 233 -25.39 2.93 -5.14
CA ASP A 233 -25.43 3.47 -6.50
C ASP A 233 -25.27 2.41 -7.62
N ASN A 234 -24.76 1.22 -7.29
CA ASN A 234 -24.53 0.13 -8.23
C ASN A 234 -25.51 -1.05 -8.03
N PRO A 235 -26.25 -1.49 -9.07
CA PRO A 235 -27.24 -2.56 -8.96
C PRO A 235 -26.63 -3.94 -8.67
N GLU A 236 -25.41 -4.22 -9.13
CA GLU A 236 -24.73 -5.48 -8.86
C GLU A 236 -24.35 -5.58 -7.38
N ILE A 237 -23.82 -4.49 -6.84
CA ILE A 237 -23.47 -4.37 -5.42
C ILE A 237 -24.71 -4.43 -4.54
N LEU A 238 -25.85 -3.89 -4.99
CA LEU A 238 -27.12 -4.00 -4.28
C LEU A 238 -27.57 -5.46 -4.13
N LYS A 239 -27.48 -6.26 -5.21
CA LYS A 239 -27.79 -7.70 -5.15
C LYS A 239 -26.87 -8.43 -4.17
N LEU A 240 -25.57 -8.09 -4.18
CA LEU A 240 -24.59 -8.65 -3.24
C LEU A 240 -24.88 -8.22 -1.79
N ALA A 241 -25.25 -6.96 -1.57
CA ALA A 241 -25.58 -6.44 -0.24
C ALA A 241 -26.77 -7.18 0.39
N LYS A 242 -27.85 -7.41 -0.38
CA LYS A 242 -29.00 -8.22 0.06
C LYS A 242 -28.58 -9.64 0.44
N LYS A 243 -27.72 -10.28 -0.35
CA LYS A 243 -27.17 -11.61 -0.03
C LYS A 243 -26.38 -11.59 1.29
N TYR A 244 -25.52 -10.60 1.50
CA TYR A 244 -24.70 -10.49 2.71
C TYR A 244 -25.54 -10.23 3.97
N ILE A 245 -26.54 -9.37 3.88
CA ILE A 245 -27.45 -9.09 5.00
C ILE A 245 -28.26 -10.33 5.39
N ASN A 246 -28.68 -11.13 4.42
CA ASN A 246 -29.32 -12.42 4.69
C ASN A 246 -28.36 -13.42 5.36
N LEU A 247 -27.12 -13.51 4.87
CA LEU A 247 -26.09 -14.36 5.48
C LEU A 247 -25.75 -13.95 6.93
N LEU A 248 -25.92 -12.68 7.26
CA LEU A 248 -25.78 -12.15 8.62
C LEU A 248 -26.98 -12.42 9.54
N GLY A 249 -28.09 -12.94 9.02
CA GLY A 249 -29.33 -13.08 9.76
C GLY A 249 -30.00 -11.74 10.08
N ARG A 250 -29.79 -10.72 9.22
CA ARG A 250 -30.28 -9.33 9.41
C ARG A 250 -31.32 -8.96 8.35
N SER A 251 -32.20 -9.90 8.01
CA SER A 251 -33.25 -9.71 7.01
C SER A 251 -34.18 -8.54 7.32
N ASP A 252 -34.23 -8.09 8.58
CA ASP A 252 -34.88 -6.86 9.04
C ASP A 252 -34.39 -5.59 8.32
N PHE A 253 -33.20 -5.59 7.72
CA PHE A 253 -32.69 -4.43 6.96
C PHE A 253 -32.93 -4.51 5.45
N ASN A 254 -33.49 -5.60 4.92
CA ASN A 254 -33.66 -5.75 3.47
C ASN A 254 -34.55 -4.66 2.84
N HIS A 255 -35.59 -4.22 3.56
CA HIS A 255 -36.49 -3.17 3.10
C HIS A 255 -35.84 -1.77 3.12
N LYS A 256 -34.75 -1.60 3.89
CA LYS A 256 -34.01 -0.33 4.00
C LYS A 256 -32.98 -0.14 2.89
N ILE A 257 -32.64 -1.20 2.15
CA ILE A 257 -31.69 -1.17 1.03
C ILE A 257 -32.39 -0.64 -0.22
N LYS A 258 -31.97 0.53 -0.67
CA LYS A 258 -32.52 1.21 -1.86
C LYS A 258 -31.42 1.45 -2.89
N LEU A 259 -31.80 1.31 -4.16
CA LEU A 259 -30.93 1.71 -5.27
C LEU A 259 -30.97 3.23 -5.39
N TYR A 260 -29.81 3.84 -5.55
CA TYR A 260 -29.68 5.25 -5.87
C TYR A 260 -29.49 5.40 -7.39
N SER A 261 -30.41 6.10 -8.05
CA SER A 261 -30.46 6.23 -9.51
C SER A 261 -30.43 7.67 -10.02
N SER A 262 -30.17 8.65 -9.13
CA SER A 262 -30.10 10.05 -9.55
C SER A 262 -28.90 10.32 -10.45
N LYS A 263 -29.00 11.38 -11.27
CA LYS A 263 -27.90 11.86 -12.12
C LYS A 263 -26.74 12.43 -11.32
N ILE A 264 -27.02 13.03 -10.17
CA ILE A 264 -26.00 13.60 -9.28
C ILE A 264 -25.32 12.43 -8.54
N PRO A 265 -23.98 12.36 -8.45
CA PRO A 265 -23.31 11.29 -7.69
C PRO A 265 -23.76 11.24 -6.22
N LEU A 266 -23.86 10.02 -5.66
CA LEU A 266 -24.42 9.76 -4.34
C LEU A 266 -23.80 10.65 -3.24
N PHE A 267 -22.47 10.72 -3.17
CA PHE A 267 -21.78 11.47 -2.11
C PHE A 267 -21.88 12.99 -2.31
N SER A 268 -21.93 13.46 -3.55
CA SER A 268 -22.15 14.87 -3.88
C SER A 268 -23.58 15.32 -3.53
N HIS A 269 -24.57 14.48 -3.79
CA HIS A 269 -25.96 14.75 -3.43
C HIS A 269 -26.15 14.93 -1.92
N TYR A 270 -25.43 14.17 -1.10
CA TYR A 270 -25.42 14.33 0.36
C TYR A 270 -24.37 15.32 0.89
N GLN A 271 -23.64 16.03 0.01
CA GLN A 271 -22.63 17.03 0.36
C GLN A 271 -21.51 16.52 1.30
N ILE A 272 -21.16 15.23 1.17
CA ILE A 272 -20.10 14.62 1.99
C ILE A 272 -18.76 14.52 1.28
N GLU A 273 -18.70 14.73 -0.05
CA GLU A 273 -17.44 14.62 -0.81
C GLU A 273 -16.39 15.62 -0.31
N SER A 274 -16.78 16.87 -0.04
CA SER A 274 -15.87 17.89 0.52
C SER A 274 -15.33 17.49 1.90
N GLN A 275 -16.17 16.85 2.73
CA GLN A 275 -15.77 16.33 4.04
C GLN A 275 -14.82 15.14 3.92
N ILE A 276 -15.01 14.28 2.93
CA ILE A 276 -14.08 13.19 2.62
C ILE A 276 -12.73 13.77 2.21
N GLU A 277 -12.71 14.78 1.34
CA GLU A 277 -11.47 15.45 0.91
C GLU A 277 -10.70 16.07 2.08
N THR A 278 -11.38 16.60 3.11
CA THR A 278 -10.69 17.10 4.31
C THR A 278 -9.85 16.03 5.02
N THR A 279 -10.14 14.74 4.83
CA THR A 279 -9.38 13.64 5.47
C THR A 279 -7.98 13.48 4.86
N PHE A 280 -7.80 13.92 3.60
CA PHE A 280 -6.52 13.90 2.90
C PHE A 280 -5.71 15.18 3.12
N GLN A 281 -6.35 16.26 3.58
CA GLN A 281 -5.70 17.54 3.79
C GLN A 281 -4.86 17.57 5.06
N ARG A 282 -3.73 18.29 5.04
CA ARG A 282 -2.92 18.56 6.24
C ARG A 282 -3.63 19.52 7.19
N LYS A 283 -4.29 20.54 6.65
CA LYS A 283 -5.02 21.59 7.38
C LYS A 283 -6.53 21.41 7.21
N VAL A 284 -7.29 21.45 8.30
CA VAL A 284 -8.75 21.38 8.30
C VAL A 284 -9.29 22.65 8.95
N ASN A 285 -10.19 23.35 8.26
CA ASN A 285 -10.78 24.59 8.76
C ASN A 285 -11.94 24.29 9.73
N LEU A 286 -12.06 25.10 10.77
CA LEU A 286 -13.14 25.08 11.76
C LEU A 286 -14.25 26.07 11.36
N LEU A 287 -15.42 25.94 11.99
CA LEU A 287 -16.59 26.75 11.65
C LEU A 287 -16.39 28.22 12.04
N SER A 288 -15.80 28.46 13.20
CA SER A 288 -15.48 29.82 13.70
C SER A 288 -14.26 30.47 13.02
N GLY A 289 -13.73 29.88 11.95
CA GLY A 289 -12.62 30.42 11.18
C GLY A 289 -11.23 29.97 11.62
N GLY A 290 -11.10 29.28 12.75
CA GLY A 290 -9.88 28.60 13.18
C GLY A 290 -9.51 27.41 12.26
N SER A 291 -8.44 26.70 12.60
CA SER A 291 -8.02 25.51 11.85
C SER A 291 -7.17 24.57 12.67
N ILE A 292 -7.28 23.26 12.38
CA ILE A 292 -6.40 22.23 12.93
C ILE A 292 -5.38 21.78 11.87
N ILE A 293 -4.15 21.56 12.28
CA ILE A 293 -3.06 21.06 11.43
C ILE A 293 -2.66 19.69 11.98
N ILE A 294 -2.69 18.66 11.12
CA ILE A 294 -2.40 17.28 11.52
C ILE A 294 -1.12 16.83 10.82
N ASP A 295 -0.07 16.59 11.61
CA ASP A 295 1.23 16.10 11.13
C ASP A 295 1.56 14.73 11.73
N THR A 296 1.90 13.77 10.88
CA THR A 296 2.30 12.44 11.31
C THR A 296 3.82 12.30 11.21
N THR A 297 4.46 12.02 12.33
CA THR A 297 5.90 11.67 12.39
C THR A 297 6.07 10.16 12.43
N GLU A 298 7.31 9.69 12.58
CA GLU A 298 7.60 8.26 12.72
C GLU A 298 7.00 7.67 14.00
N ALA A 299 7.09 8.39 15.11
CA ALA A 299 6.71 7.91 16.44
C ALA A 299 5.27 8.29 16.83
N LEU A 300 4.82 9.50 16.49
CA LEU A 300 3.57 10.08 16.98
C LEU A 300 2.86 10.91 15.91
N THR A 301 1.60 11.28 16.19
CA THR A 301 0.86 12.27 15.39
C THR A 301 0.68 13.53 16.21
N SER A 302 1.17 14.66 15.71
CA SER A 302 0.97 15.98 16.32
C SER A 302 -0.22 16.68 15.68
N VAL A 303 -1.03 17.34 16.51
CA VAL A 303 -2.15 18.17 16.09
C VAL A 303 -1.97 19.55 16.68
N ASP A 304 -1.98 20.58 15.84
CA ASP A 304 -1.85 21.98 16.24
C ASP A 304 -3.15 22.75 15.95
N VAL A 305 -3.61 23.56 16.90
CA VAL A 305 -4.85 24.34 16.82
C VAL A 305 -4.54 25.82 16.65
N ASN A 306 -4.95 26.37 15.51
CA ASN A 306 -4.77 27.79 15.19
C ASN A 306 -6.10 28.54 15.24
N SER A 307 -6.12 29.71 15.86
CA SER A 307 -7.32 30.57 15.93
C SER A 307 -7.63 31.31 14.62
N ALA A 308 -6.62 31.51 13.75
CA ALA A 308 -6.68 32.33 12.54
C ALA A 308 -7.34 33.72 12.77
N LYS A 309 -7.73 34.44 11.71
CA LYS A 309 -8.30 35.82 11.76
C LYS A 309 -9.68 35.94 12.46
N ALA A 310 -10.01 35.05 13.40
CA ALA A 310 -11.20 35.10 14.23
C ALA A 310 -11.05 36.07 15.43
N THR A 311 -10.12 37.01 15.37
CA THR A 311 -9.85 38.01 16.43
C THR A 311 -10.82 39.21 16.39
N LYS A 312 -12.04 39.04 15.89
CA LYS A 312 -13.07 40.10 15.87
C LYS A 312 -13.87 40.21 17.18
N GLY A 313 -13.64 39.30 18.14
CA GLY A 313 -14.26 39.33 19.47
C GLY A 313 -13.47 40.17 20.46
N ILE A 314 -14.17 40.77 21.44
CA ILE A 314 -13.59 41.61 22.51
C ILE A 314 -12.78 40.76 23.50
N ASN A 315 -13.13 39.48 23.68
CA ASN A 315 -12.49 38.56 24.63
C ASN A 315 -11.65 37.49 23.92
N ILE A 316 -10.32 37.60 24.02
CA ILE A 316 -9.36 36.65 23.44
C ILE A 316 -9.50 35.27 24.10
N GLU A 317 -9.70 35.22 25.43
CA GLU A 317 -9.81 33.96 26.18
C GLU A 317 -11.05 33.15 25.82
N GLU A 318 -12.22 33.79 25.68
CA GLU A 318 -13.45 33.12 25.24
C GLU A 318 -13.34 32.62 23.81
N THR A 319 -12.68 33.40 22.94
CA THR A 319 -12.42 33.00 21.56
C THR A 319 -11.53 31.75 21.51
N ALA A 320 -10.43 31.73 22.28
CA ALA A 320 -9.55 30.57 22.40
C ALA A 320 -10.29 29.33 22.92
N PHE A 321 -11.10 29.50 23.96
CA PHE A 321 -11.90 28.42 24.53
C PHE A 321 -12.89 27.83 23.51
N ASN A 322 -13.66 28.67 22.82
CA ASN A 322 -14.62 28.24 21.81
C ASN A 322 -13.95 27.51 20.64
N ILE A 323 -12.81 28.02 20.17
CA ILE A 323 -12.04 27.38 19.09
C ILE A 323 -11.49 26.02 19.55
N ASN A 324 -11.00 25.89 20.78
CA ASN A 324 -10.54 24.61 21.33
C ASN A 324 -11.68 23.58 21.46
N LEU A 325 -12.90 24.01 21.80
CA LEU A 325 -14.09 23.14 21.80
C LEU A 325 -14.46 22.67 20.39
N GLU A 326 -14.41 23.54 19.40
CA GLU A 326 -14.63 23.16 17.99
C GLU A 326 -13.53 22.23 17.47
N ALA A 327 -12.28 22.55 17.77
CA ALA A 327 -11.12 21.73 17.42
C ALA A 327 -11.26 20.33 18.00
N THR A 328 -11.70 20.22 19.25
CA THR A 328 -11.95 18.94 19.92
C THR A 328 -12.95 18.05 19.16
N ASP A 329 -14.05 18.64 18.69
CA ASP A 329 -15.07 17.92 17.93
C ASP A 329 -14.52 17.43 16.58
N GLU A 330 -13.78 18.28 15.87
CA GLU A 330 -13.17 17.94 14.58
C GLU A 330 -12.00 16.97 14.73
N ILE A 331 -11.17 17.08 15.76
CA ILE A 331 -10.07 16.12 16.03
C ILE A 331 -10.66 14.73 16.25
N ALA A 332 -11.66 14.58 17.12
CA ALA A 332 -12.29 13.29 17.35
C ALA A 332 -12.88 12.69 16.06
N LYS A 333 -13.44 13.51 15.18
CA LYS A 333 -13.93 13.11 13.86
C LYS A 333 -12.78 12.69 12.93
N GLN A 334 -11.75 13.50 12.79
CA GLN A 334 -10.60 13.22 11.91
C GLN A 334 -9.81 11.98 12.34
N LEU A 335 -9.64 11.75 13.66
CA LEU A 335 -9.02 10.53 14.19
C LEU A 335 -9.75 9.26 13.73
N ARG A 336 -11.09 9.30 13.67
CA ARG A 336 -11.91 8.20 13.15
C ARG A 336 -11.81 8.09 11.64
N LEU A 337 -12.05 9.19 10.91
CA LEU A 337 -12.08 9.18 9.44
C LEU A 337 -10.73 8.78 8.82
N ARG A 338 -9.62 9.21 9.42
CA ARG A 338 -8.26 8.91 8.94
C ARG A 338 -7.70 7.60 9.50
N ASP A 339 -8.39 7.00 10.48
CA ASP A 339 -7.93 5.88 11.28
C ASP A 339 -6.53 6.08 11.87
N ILE A 340 -6.27 7.28 12.38
CA ILE A 340 -5.02 7.60 13.07
C ILE A 340 -4.95 6.80 14.37
N GLY A 341 -3.81 6.16 14.63
CA GLY A 341 -3.60 5.47 15.90
C GLY A 341 -2.13 5.42 16.30
N GLY A 342 -1.88 5.03 17.55
CA GLY A 342 -0.60 5.24 18.22
C GLY A 342 -0.69 6.43 19.19
N LEU A 343 0.46 7.03 19.47
CA LEU A 343 0.56 8.22 20.30
C LEU A 343 0.13 9.45 19.49
N ILE A 344 -0.72 10.27 20.08
CA ILE A 344 -1.22 11.53 19.53
C ILE A 344 -0.96 12.61 20.57
N VAL A 345 -0.42 13.74 20.13
CA VAL A 345 -0.17 14.92 20.95
C VAL A 345 -0.95 16.08 20.33
N ILE A 346 -1.76 16.76 21.14
CA ILE A 346 -2.58 17.88 20.71
C ILE A 346 -2.08 19.13 21.41
N ASP A 347 -1.74 20.14 20.62
CA ASP A 347 -1.35 21.48 21.06
C ASP A 347 -2.58 22.39 20.93
N PHE A 348 -3.24 22.63 22.06
CA PHE A 348 -4.40 23.52 22.12
C PHE A 348 -3.94 24.97 22.29
N ILE A 349 -4.80 25.92 21.92
CA ILE A 349 -4.53 27.34 22.22
C ILE A 349 -4.48 27.50 23.73
N ASP A 350 -3.47 28.21 24.24
CA ASP A 350 -3.29 28.45 25.67
C ASP A 350 -4.55 29.02 26.33
N MET A 351 -4.91 28.45 27.48
CA MET A 351 -6.02 28.88 28.32
C MET A 351 -5.51 29.08 29.75
N SER A 352 -5.67 30.29 30.29
CA SER A 352 -5.32 30.65 31.67
C SER A 352 -6.18 29.91 32.70
N SER A 353 -7.47 29.74 32.41
CA SER A 353 -8.45 29.10 33.29
C SER A 353 -8.37 27.58 33.27
N LEU A 354 -8.11 26.98 34.44
CA LEU A 354 -8.19 25.53 34.67
C LEU A 354 -9.59 24.95 34.39
N ILE A 355 -10.64 25.77 34.53
CA ILE A 355 -12.02 25.36 34.24
C ILE A 355 -12.18 25.14 32.73
N HIS A 356 -11.63 26.03 31.92
CA HIS A 356 -11.66 25.92 30.46
C HIS A 356 -10.87 24.70 29.98
N GLN A 357 -9.67 24.49 30.53
CA GLN A 357 -8.86 23.30 30.25
C GLN A 357 -9.64 21.99 30.52
N ARG A 358 -10.25 21.88 31.72
CA ARG A 358 -11.05 20.70 32.09
C ARG A 358 -12.29 20.54 31.20
N ALA A 359 -12.93 21.62 30.78
CA ALA A 359 -14.08 21.57 29.89
C ALA A 359 -13.70 21.05 28.49
N VAL A 360 -12.54 21.47 27.94
CA VAL A 360 -11.99 20.96 26.68
C VAL A 360 -11.66 19.47 26.78
N GLU A 361 -10.99 19.05 27.86
CA GLU A 361 -10.69 17.64 28.12
C GLU A 361 -11.96 16.77 28.20
N GLN A 362 -12.97 17.25 28.92
CA GLN A 362 -14.23 16.53 29.09
C GLN A 362 -14.98 16.43 27.75
N ARG A 363 -15.01 17.52 26.97
CA ARG A 363 -15.59 17.52 25.62
C ARG A 363 -14.91 16.49 24.73
N LEU A 364 -13.58 16.39 24.79
CA LEU A 364 -12.81 15.43 24.01
C LEU A 364 -13.16 14.00 24.44
N ARG A 365 -13.21 13.73 25.74
CA ARG A 365 -13.65 12.42 26.27
C ARG A 365 -15.04 12.05 25.74
N ASP A 366 -16.00 12.96 25.82
CA ASP A 366 -17.38 12.70 25.40
C ASP A 366 -17.49 12.35 23.90
N LYS A 367 -16.73 13.04 23.05
CA LYS A 367 -16.68 12.74 21.60
C LYS A 367 -15.97 11.44 21.28
N LEU A 368 -14.99 11.04 22.09
CA LEU A 368 -14.20 9.83 21.88
C LEU A 368 -14.91 8.56 22.40
N ILE A 369 -15.91 8.66 23.28
CA ILE A 369 -16.71 7.51 23.76
C ILE A 369 -17.32 6.71 22.59
N GLN A 370 -17.71 7.40 21.53
CA GLN A 370 -18.32 6.78 20.37
C GLN A 370 -17.32 6.04 19.47
N ASP A 371 -16.02 6.30 19.63
CA ASP A 371 -14.97 5.66 18.85
C ASP A 371 -14.90 4.15 19.18
N LYS A 372 -14.66 3.36 18.13
CA LYS A 372 -14.47 1.92 18.24
C LYS A 372 -13.15 1.56 18.94
N ALA A 373 -12.13 2.38 18.77
CA ALA A 373 -10.79 2.15 19.30
C ALA A 373 -10.75 2.32 20.83
N LYS A 374 -9.90 1.55 21.53
CA LYS A 374 -9.52 1.91 22.90
C LYS A 374 -8.71 3.19 22.86
N ILE A 375 -9.05 4.11 23.74
CA ILE A 375 -8.36 5.39 23.86
C ILE A 375 -7.99 5.61 25.32
N GLN A 376 -6.77 6.09 25.54
CA GLN A 376 -6.30 6.60 26.82
C GLN A 376 -5.94 8.07 26.62
N MET A 377 -6.28 8.91 27.60
CA MET A 377 -6.12 10.35 27.50
C MET A 377 -5.62 10.88 28.85
N ASN A 378 -4.56 11.66 28.81
CA ASN A 378 -4.04 12.39 29.96
C ASN A 378 -4.71 13.77 30.06
N HIS A 379 -4.36 14.51 31.12
CA HIS A 379 -4.72 15.91 31.26
C HIS A 379 -3.80 16.80 30.40
N ILE A 380 -4.22 18.03 30.14
CA ILE A 380 -3.39 19.07 29.54
C ILE A 380 -2.18 19.29 30.46
N SER A 381 -1.00 19.17 29.88
CA SER A 381 0.27 19.31 30.60
C SER A 381 0.56 20.76 30.95
N LYS A 382 1.60 20.99 31.76
CA LYS A 382 2.12 22.34 32.06
C LYS A 382 2.59 23.09 30.81
N PHE A 383 2.87 22.38 29.72
CA PHE A 383 3.30 22.94 28.44
C PHE A 383 2.13 23.17 27.47
N GLY A 384 0.87 23.05 27.90
CA GLY A 384 -0.31 23.23 27.04
C GLY A 384 -0.67 22.00 26.18
N LEU A 385 0.17 20.96 26.20
CA LEU A 385 -0.02 19.77 25.37
C LEU A 385 -0.93 18.73 26.04
N LEU A 386 -1.86 18.16 25.27
CA LEU A 386 -2.63 16.98 25.66
C LEU A 386 -2.08 15.73 24.97
N GLU A 387 -1.72 14.73 25.78
CA GLU A 387 -1.25 13.44 25.30
C GLU A 387 -2.37 12.39 25.33
N MET A 388 -2.51 11.65 24.24
CA MET A 388 -3.46 10.54 24.17
C MET A 388 -2.92 9.38 23.34
N SER A 389 -3.37 8.17 23.64
CA SER A 389 -3.07 6.98 22.85
C SER A 389 -4.36 6.42 22.27
N ARG A 390 -4.38 6.14 20.95
CA ARG A 390 -5.51 5.52 20.26
C ARG A 390 -5.10 4.18 19.66
N GLN A 391 -5.87 3.14 19.97
CA GLN A 391 -5.65 1.80 19.44
C GLN A 391 -5.76 1.78 17.92
N ARG A 392 -4.74 1.26 17.24
CA ARG A 392 -4.78 1.02 15.79
C ARG A 392 -5.70 -0.17 15.48
N ILE A 393 -6.79 0.09 14.77
CA ILE A 393 -7.74 -0.96 14.34
C ILE A 393 -7.35 -1.51 12.96
N LYS A 394 -7.05 -0.63 12.01
CA LYS A 394 -6.61 -0.93 10.64
C LYS A 394 -5.46 0.01 10.27
N SER A 395 -4.83 -0.24 9.12
CA SER A 395 -3.91 0.73 8.54
C SER A 395 -4.61 2.07 8.32
N SER A 396 -3.89 3.16 8.56
CA SER A 396 -4.44 4.51 8.39
C SER A 396 -4.67 4.81 6.90
N LEU A 397 -5.53 5.79 6.60
CA LEU A 397 -5.73 6.27 5.22
C LEU A 397 -4.40 6.72 4.58
N ARG A 398 -3.50 7.31 5.37
CA ARG A 398 -2.18 7.74 4.90
C ARG A 398 -1.31 6.56 4.49
N GLU A 399 -1.26 5.50 5.28
CA GLU A 399 -0.48 4.29 4.98
C GLU A 399 -0.99 3.55 3.72
N ASN A 400 -2.30 3.60 3.45
CA ASN A 400 -2.90 2.91 2.30
C ASN A 400 -2.86 3.72 1.00
N ASN A 401 -3.04 5.04 1.08
CA ASN A 401 -3.27 5.89 -0.11
C ASN A 401 -2.11 6.84 -0.43
N HIS A 402 -1.12 6.99 0.45
CA HIS A 402 0.02 7.89 0.23
C HIS A 402 1.34 7.13 0.10
N PHE A 403 2.23 7.67 -0.72
CA PHE A 403 3.63 7.25 -0.80
C PHE A 403 4.54 8.28 -0.14
N VAL A 404 5.69 7.83 0.33
CA VAL A 404 6.74 8.74 0.82
C VAL A 404 7.17 9.64 -0.33
N CYS A 405 7.28 10.94 -0.06
CA CYS A 405 7.69 11.91 -1.07
C CYS A 405 9.07 11.53 -1.63
N PRO A 406 9.21 11.32 -2.97
CA PRO A 406 10.48 10.90 -3.56
C PRO A 406 11.57 11.98 -3.49
N LYS A 407 11.18 13.23 -3.20
CA LYS A 407 12.09 14.37 -3.16
C LYS A 407 12.71 14.58 -1.77
N CYS A 408 11.89 14.65 -0.73
CA CYS A 408 12.37 14.86 0.64
C CYS A 408 12.50 13.57 1.46
N ILE A 409 12.11 12.42 0.90
CA ILE A 409 12.15 11.10 1.56
C ILE A 409 11.37 11.11 2.89
N GLY A 410 10.35 11.96 2.98
CA GLY A 410 9.50 12.10 4.17
C GLY A 410 9.88 13.25 5.11
N ASN A 411 11.01 13.92 4.92
CA ASN A 411 11.46 15.00 5.82
C ASN A 411 10.58 16.26 5.78
N GLY A 412 9.76 16.45 4.75
CA GLY A 412 8.94 17.66 4.56
C GLY A 412 9.73 18.92 4.17
N THR A 413 11.04 18.93 4.33
CA THR A 413 11.93 20.03 3.98
C THR A 413 13.07 19.57 3.07
N ILE A 414 13.68 20.52 2.37
CA ILE A 414 14.81 20.28 1.46
C ILE A 414 15.88 21.34 1.74
N ARG A 415 17.13 20.91 1.84
CA ARG A 415 18.27 21.81 2.07
C ARG A 415 18.38 22.84 0.95
N ASN A 416 18.59 24.10 1.31
CA ASN A 416 18.72 25.18 0.33
C ASN A 416 19.96 24.99 -0.56
N ASN A 417 19.93 25.59 -1.76
CA ASN A 417 20.96 25.37 -2.78
C ASN A 417 22.36 25.78 -2.28
N LYS A 418 22.47 26.91 -1.58
CA LYS A 418 23.75 27.43 -1.10
C LYS A 418 24.37 26.48 -0.06
N SER A 419 23.59 26.05 0.93
CA SER A 419 24.05 25.14 1.98
C SER A 419 24.38 23.76 1.42
N LEU A 420 23.58 23.24 0.49
CA LEU A 420 23.88 21.98 -0.18
C LEU A 420 25.15 22.07 -1.01
N SER A 421 25.33 23.14 -1.78
CA SER A 421 26.54 23.35 -2.59
C SER A 421 27.80 23.41 -1.73
N LEU A 422 27.76 24.15 -0.62
CA LEU A 422 28.90 24.20 0.32
C LEU A 422 29.18 22.83 0.96
N SER A 423 28.14 22.05 1.24
CA SER A 423 28.30 20.66 1.72
C SER A 423 29.01 19.79 0.69
N ILE A 424 28.61 19.90 -0.57
CA ILE A 424 29.22 19.16 -1.69
C ILE A 424 30.67 19.60 -1.88
N LEU A 425 30.96 20.89 -1.79
CA LEU A 425 32.32 21.41 -1.90
C LEU A 425 33.25 20.83 -0.82
N ARG A 426 32.78 20.71 0.42
CA ARG A 426 33.54 20.08 1.52
C ARG A 426 33.77 18.59 1.27
N LEU A 427 32.78 17.87 0.73
CA LEU A 427 32.93 16.47 0.37
C LEU A 427 33.91 16.27 -0.80
N ILE A 428 33.89 17.17 -1.79
CA ILE A 428 34.88 17.18 -2.87
C ILE A 428 36.29 17.37 -2.29
N GLU A 429 36.44 18.34 -1.38
CA GLU A 429 37.70 18.59 -0.69
C GLU A 429 38.16 17.35 0.10
N GLU A 430 37.27 16.74 0.89
CA GLU A 430 37.56 15.51 1.64
C GLU A 430 38.03 14.37 0.72
N GLU A 431 37.32 14.10 -0.37
CA GLU A 431 37.72 13.04 -1.32
C GLU A 431 39.04 13.36 -2.03
N SER A 432 39.34 14.65 -2.28
CA SER A 432 40.59 15.07 -2.90
C SER A 432 41.81 14.92 -1.97
N PHE A 433 41.61 14.97 -0.66
CA PHE A 433 42.68 14.85 0.33
C PHE A 433 43.09 13.41 0.62
N LYS A 434 42.24 12.42 0.32
CA LYS A 434 42.58 11.01 0.55
C LYS A 434 43.78 10.59 -0.32
N GLU A 435 44.63 9.73 0.21
CA GLU A 435 45.80 9.21 -0.51
C GLU A 435 45.39 8.43 -1.78
N ASN A 436 46.30 8.43 -2.75
CA ASN A 436 46.14 7.76 -4.04
C ASN A 436 44.89 8.24 -4.80
N THR A 437 44.60 9.54 -4.80
CA THR A 437 43.45 10.12 -5.51
C THR A 437 43.92 10.88 -6.75
N LYS A 438 43.38 10.52 -7.92
CA LYS A 438 43.70 11.13 -9.22
C LYS A 438 42.61 12.12 -9.65
N GLU A 439 41.34 11.69 -9.59
CA GLU A 439 40.19 12.46 -10.08
C GLU A 439 39.01 12.34 -9.11
N VAL A 440 38.24 13.43 -8.97
CA VAL A 440 36.99 13.48 -8.21
C VAL A 440 35.88 13.98 -9.12
N TYR A 441 34.81 13.21 -9.26
CA TYR A 441 33.63 13.53 -10.06
C TYR A 441 32.45 13.84 -9.16
N ALA A 442 31.95 15.07 -9.19
CA ALA A 442 30.73 15.49 -8.53
C ALA A 442 29.61 15.66 -9.56
N ILE A 443 28.65 14.74 -9.56
CA ILE A 443 27.46 14.81 -10.42
C ILE A 443 26.34 15.40 -9.60
N VAL A 444 25.91 16.59 -9.99
CA VAL A 444 25.04 17.45 -9.17
C VAL A 444 23.91 18.04 -10.01
N PRO A 445 22.79 18.46 -9.39
CA PRO A 445 21.73 19.18 -10.09
C PRO A 445 22.26 20.43 -10.79
N LEU A 446 21.65 20.82 -11.92
CA LEU A 446 21.99 22.02 -12.71
C LEU A 446 22.23 23.27 -11.83
N LYS A 447 21.27 23.58 -10.94
CA LYS A 447 21.35 24.77 -10.06
C LYS A 447 22.55 24.73 -9.11
N ILE A 448 22.98 23.54 -8.70
CA ILE A 448 24.13 23.35 -7.81
C ILE A 448 25.43 23.46 -8.61
N ALA A 449 25.50 22.85 -9.80
CA ALA A 449 26.66 23.00 -10.69
C ALA A 449 26.91 24.47 -11.03
N CYS A 450 25.88 25.21 -11.43
CA CYS A 450 25.99 26.64 -11.73
C CYS A 450 26.51 27.42 -10.51
N TYR A 451 26.06 27.10 -9.30
CA TYR A 451 26.55 27.80 -8.10
C TYR A 451 28.02 27.47 -7.81
N LEU A 452 28.41 26.19 -7.90
CA LEU A 452 29.78 25.74 -7.65
C LEU A 452 30.77 26.32 -8.69
N LEU A 453 30.44 26.23 -9.97
CA LEU A 453 31.30 26.63 -11.09
C LEU A 453 31.31 28.14 -11.36
N ASN A 454 30.42 28.93 -10.75
CA ASN A 454 30.45 30.39 -10.90
C ASN A 454 30.81 31.07 -9.59
N LYS A 455 29.98 30.92 -8.55
CA LYS A 455 30.15 31.63 -7.27
C LYS A 455 31.29 31.04 -6.41
N LYS A 456 31.66 29.77 -6.62
CA LYS A 456 32.64 29.05 -5.81
C LYS A 456 33.82 28.49 -6.60
N ILE A 457 34.01 28.95 -7.83
CA ILE A 457 35.09 28.47 -8.71
C ILE A 457 36.49 28.68 -8.10
N GLN A 458 36.72 29.81 -7.43
CA GLN A 458 37.98 30.09 -6.74
C GLN A 458 38.31 29.02 -5.69
N PHE A 459 37.31 28.55 -4.94
CA PHE A 459 37.52 27.50 -3.95
C PHE A 459 37.79 26.14 -4.59
N VAL A 460 37.13 25.82 -5.71
CA VAL A 460 37.42 24.60 -6.47
C VAL A 460 38.88 24.62 -6.95
N ASN A 461 39.35 25.73 -7.51
CA ASN A 461 40.72 25.88 -7.97
C ASN A 461 41.74 25.76 -6.82
N ILE A 462 41.42 26.30 -5.64
CA ILE A 462 42.25 26.13 -4.44
C ILE A 462 42.38 24.65 -4.08
N ILE A 463 41.29 23.88 -4.14
CA ILE A 463 41.31 22.45 -3.83
C ILE A 463 42.16 21.68 -4.86
N GLU A 464 42.04 22.00 -6.15
CA GLU A 464 42.87 21.36 -7.20
C GLU A 464 44.37 21.63 -7.04
N ASN A 465 44.72 22.84 -6.61
CA ASN A 465 46.11 23.28 -6.45
C ASN A 465 46.78 22.83 -5.15
N LYS A 466 46.04 22.20 -4.22
CA LYS A 466 46.62 21.62 -2.99
C LYS A 466 47.45 20.37 -3.31
N LYS A 467 48.20 19.89 -2.30
CA LYS A 467 49.36 18.96 -2.31
C LYS A 467 49.39 17.77 -3.31
N ASN A 468 48.28 17.37 -3.94
CA ASN A 468 48.18 16.15 -4.77
C ASN A 468 47.77 16.35 -6.23
N LYS A 469 47.65 17.59 -6.77
CA LYS A 469 47.22 17.88 -8.16
C LYS A 469 46.04 17.00 -8.63
N VAL A 470 44.97 17.00 -7.85
CA VAL A 470 43.77 16.19 -8.13
C VAL A 470 42.86 16.95 -9.11
N GLN A 471 42.36 16.28 -10.14
CA GLN A 471 41.41 16.89 -11.08
C GLN A 471 39.97 16.78 -10.55
N ILE A 472 39.24 17.90 -10.55
CA ILE A 472 37.85 17.94 -10.05
C ILE A 472 36.89 18.19 -11.22
N PHE A 473 35.99 17.24 -11.45
CA PHE A 473 34.95 17.32 -12.46
C PHE A 473 33.59 17.55 -11.82
N ILE A 474 33.02 18.75 -11.98
CA ILE A 474 31.66 19.05 -11.55
C ILE A 474 30.73 18.94 -12.77
N ILE A 475 29.92 17.89 -12.81
CA ILE A 475 29.07 17.54 -13.94
C ILE A 475 27.61 17.92 -13.62
N PRO A 476 27.01 18.89 -14.35
CA PRO A 476 25.59 19.16 -14.25
C PRO A 476 24.77 17.99 -14.82
N ASN A 477 23.75 17.55 -14.10
CA ASN A 477 22.78 16.57 -14.57
C ASN A 477 21.35 17.08 -14.35
N ASP A 478 20.53 17.03 -15.40
CA ASP A 478 19.13 17.48 -15.41
C ASP A 478 18.17 16.45 -14.78
N GLN A 479 18.55 15.18 -14.75
CA GLN A 479 17.76 14.11 -14.14
C GLN A 479 17.88 14.07 -12.62
N ILE A 480 18.94 14.66 -12.07
CA ILE A 480 19.17 14.70 -10.64
C ILE A 480 18.53 15.96 -10.07
N ASN A 481 17.54 15.76 -9.22
CA ASN A 481 16.87 16.83 -8.50
C ASN A 481 17.40 16.93 -7.06
N ILE A 482 17.39 18.15 -6.52
CA ILE A 482 17.70 18.42 -5.10
C ILE A 482 16.75 17.59 -4.23
N PRO A 483 17.26 16.85 -3.22
CA PRO A 483 18.59 16.93 -2.61
C PRO A 483 19.65 15.95 -3.12
N ASN A 484 19.37 15.19 -4.17
CA ASN A 484 20.25 14.10 -4.62
C ASN A 484 21.51 14.65 -5.31
N TYR A 485 22.65 13.99 -5.09
CA TYR A 485 23.93 14.21 -5.77
C TYR A 485 24.79 12.93 -5.63
N SER A 486 25.84 12.79 -6.43
CA SER A 486 26.80 11.69 -6.28
C SER A 486 28.22 12.17 -6.48
N ILE A 487 29.12 11.78 -5.57
CA ILE A 487 30.56 12.06 -5.65
C ILE A 487 31.28 10.74 -5.85
N LEU A 488 32.16 10.67 -6.84
CA LEU A 488 32.92 9.48 -7.21
C LEU A 488 34.41 9.83 -7.21
N ARG A 489 35.21 9.02 -6.51
CA ARG A 489 36.66 9.16 -6.44
C ARG A 489 37.34 8.12 -7.33
N ILE A 490 38.38 8.52 -8.04
CA ILE A 490 39.20 7.65 -8.88
C ILE A 490 40.64 7.65 -8.35
N CYS A 491 41.19 6.45 -8.15
CA CYS A 491 42.55 6.23 -7.66
C CYS A 491 43.51 5.88 -8.80
N HIS A 492 44.81 6.14 -8.64
CA HIS A 492 45.81 5.96 -9.71
C HIS A 492 45.92 4.50 -10.21
N GLU A 493 45.63 3.51 -9.38
CA GLU A 493 45.74 2.08 -9.74
C GLU A 493 44.53 1.52 -10.52
N LYS A 494 43.38 2.22 -10.51
CA LYS A 494 42.13 1.75 -11.17
C LYS A 494 41.87 2.49 -12.47
N ASP A 495 42.84 2.49 -13.38
CA ASP A 495 42.71 3.22 -14.63
C ASP A 495 41.83 2.47 -15.68
N LYS A 496 40.90 3.24 -16.27
CA LYS A 496 40.16 3.06 -17.53
C LYS A 496 38.94 2.12 -17.61
N LYS A 497 38.76 1.06 -16.81
CA LYS A 497 37.53 0.21 -16.91
C LYS A 497 36.30 0.76 -16.15
N ILE A 498 36.50 1.56 -15.11
CA ILE A 498 35.39 2.08 -14.27
C ILE A 498 34.81 3.39 -14.83
N ILE A 499 35.63 4.24 -15.46
CA ILE A 499 35.18 5.52 -16.06
C ILE A 499 34.17 5.25 -17.19
N ASN A 500 34.51 4.33 -18.09
CA ASN A 500 33.64 3.90 -19.20
C ASN A 500 32.47 3.00 -18.79
N SER A 501 32.31 2.61 -17.52
CA SER A 501 31.15 1.84 -17.05
C SER A 501 30.28 2.60 -16.05
N SER A 502 30.84 3.60 -15.35
CA SER A 502 30.13 4.43 -14.38
C SER A 502 29.60 5.69 -15.05
N VAL A 503 30.44 6.41 -15.78
CA VAL A 503 30.03 7.57 -16.58
C VAL A 503 29.09 7.11 -17.69
N THR A 504 29.37 5.98 -18.36
CA THR A 504 28.37 5.40 -19.27
C THR A 504 27.17 4.79 -18.55
N LYS A 505 27.21 4.32 -17.29
CA LYS A 505 25.96 3.95 -16.56
C LYS A 505 25.12 5.19 -16.25
N ILE A 506 25.77 6.32 -15.96
CA ILE A 506 25.14 7.61 -15.70
C ILE A 506 24.56 8.21 -17.00
N TYR A 507 25.26 8.07 -18.13
CA TYR A 507 24.74 8.41 -19.47
C TYR A 507 23.77 7.35 -20.05
N ASN A 508 23.88 6.06 -19.70
CA ASN A 508 23.01 4.97 -20.16
C ASN A 508 21.71 4.87 -19.37
N LEU A 509 21.61 5.46 -18.19
CA LEU A 509 20.33 5.62 -17.50
C LEU A 509 19.38 6.49 -18.35
N ASN A 510 19.92 7.47 -19.10
CA ASN A 510 19.16 8.28 -20.06
C ASN A 510 18.67 7.41 -21.23
N TYR A 511 19.52 6.54 -21.78
CA TYR A 511 19.13 5.65 -22.88
C TYR A 511 18.16 4.55 -22.45
N LYS A 512 18.31 3.96 -21.25
CA LYS A 512 17.41 2.90 -20.78
C LYS A 512 16.03 3.45 -20.41
N PHE A 513 15.94 4.69 -19.93
CA PHE A 513 14.67 5.39 -19.68
C PHE A 513 13.99 5.82 -20.99
N TYR A 514 14.73 6.34 -21.96
CA TYR A 514 14.19 6.68 -23.28
C TYR A 514 13.79 5.44 -24.08
N ILE A 515 14.61 4.39 -24.08
CA ILE A 515 14.25 3.10 -24.70
C ILE A 515 13.08 2.49 -23.96
N ASN A 516 13.01 2.44 -22.62
CA ASN A 516 11.81 1.92 -21.94
C ASN A 516 10.57 2.81 -22.15
N LYS A 517 10.72 4.13 -22.30
CA LYS A 517 9.61 5.05 -22.61
C LYS A 517 9.12 4.82 -24.03
N TYR A 518 10.00 4.72 -25.03
CA TYR A 518 9.64 4.42 -26.42
C TYR A 518 9.20 2.96 -26.60
N TYR A 519 9.77 2.01 -25.89
CA TYR A 519 9.37 0.60 -25.89
C TYR A 519 8.02 0.44 -25.21
N ASN A 520 7.73 1.14 -24.11
CA ASN A 520 6.38 1.20 -23.55
C ASN A 520 5.42 1.98 -24.44
N TYR A 521 5.85 3.04 -25.13
CA TYR A 521 5.00 3.77 -26.07
C TYR A 521 4.65 2.90 -27.28
N ILE A 522 5.63 2.21 -27.86
CA ILE A 522 5.48 1.26 -28.96
C ILE A 522 4.70 0.03 -28.50
N TYR A 523 4.97 -0.52 -27.32
CA TYR A 523 4.24 -1.64 -26.73
C TYR A 523 2.80 -1.26 -26.39
N LEU A 524 2.53 -0.08 -25.83
CA LEU A 524 1.17 0.43 -25.57
C LEU A 524 0.46 0.83 -26.87
N PHE A 525 1.17 1.33 -27.87
CA PHE A 525 0.62 1.64 -29.20
C PHE A 525 0.25 0.37 -29.97
N LEU A 526 1.12 -0.65 -29.94
CA LEU A 526 0.87 -1.99 -30.48
C LEU A 526 -0.23 -2.69 -29.69
N LYS A 527 -0.22 -2.64 -28.35
CA LYS A 527 -1.24 -3.25 -27.49
C LYS A 527 -2.60 -2.53 -27.64
N LYS A 528 -2.65 -1.20 -27.75
CA LYS A 528 -3.88 -0.45 -28.08
C LYS A 528 -4.40 -0.77 -29.48
N LYS A 529 -3.54 -0.92 -30.51
CA LYS A 529 -3.98 -1.29 -31.86
C LYS A 529 -4.35 -2.77 -31.99
N ILE A 530 -3.69 -3.68 -31.29
CA ILE A 530 -4.00 -5.11 -31.23
C ILE A 530 -5.28 -5.35 -30.43
N ILE A 531 -5.51 -4.60 -29.34
CA ILE A 531 -6.76 -4.68 -28.56
C ILE A 531 -7.93 -4.02 -29.31
N LYS A 532 -7.72 -2.87 -29.98
CA LYS A 532 -8.73 -2.29 -30.89
C LYS A 532 -9.08 -3.24 -32.05
N LYS A 533 -8.10 -3.97 -32.62
CA LYS A 533 -8.39 -4.97 -33.66
C LYS A 533 -8.96 -6.27 -33.11
N LYS A 534 -8.60 -6.75 -31.90
CA LYS A 534 -9.26 -7.92 -31.29
C LYS A 534 -10.75 -7.67 -31.02
N LEU A 535 -11.13 -6.44 -30.66
CA LEU A 535 -12.53 -6.01 -30.54
C LEU A 535 -13.26 -5.84 -31.89
N LEU A 536 -12.52 -5.63 -32.99
CA LEU A 536 -13.06 -5.57 -34.36
C LEU A 536 -13.00 -6.92 -35.11
N ILE A 537 -12.31 -7.93 -34.56
CA ILE A 537 -12.12 -9.25 -35.18
C ILE A 537 -13.19 -10.26 -34.75
N SER A 538 -14.10 -9.91 -33.84
CA SER A 538 -15.26 -10.75 -33.53
C SER A 538 -16.34 -10.73 -34.63
N ASN A 539 -16.31 -9.79 -35.59
CA ASN A 539 -17.32 -9.74 -36.66
C ASN A 539 -16.69 -9.62 -38.07
N GLN A 540 -16.80 -10.74 -38.80
CA GLN A 540 -16.99 -10.90 -40.26
C GLN A 540 -15.88 -10.59 -41.30
N ASN A 541 -15.74 -11.58 -42.19
CA ASN A 541 -15.32 -11.63 -43.60
C ASN A 541 -13.83 -11.47 -44.02
N LYS A 542 -13.36 -12.49 -44.76
CA LYS A 542 -11.94 -12.86 -44.98
C LYS A 542 -11.35 -12.45 -46.35
N ILE A 543 -12.08 -11.77 -47.23
CA ILE A 543 -11.64 -11.55 -48.63
C ILE A 543 -11.11 -10.13 -48.91
N PHE A 544 -11.42 -9.12 -48.07
CA PHE A 544 -10.97 -7.73 -48.28
C PHE A 544 -9.55 -7.39 -47.74
N LYS A 545 -8.80 -8.36 -47.22
CA LYS A 545 -7.57 -8.11 -46.43
C LYS A 545 -6.22 -8.17 -47.19
N LYS A 546 -6.15 -8.58 -48.47
CA LYS A 546 -4.85 -8.65 -49.18
C LYS A 546 -4.32 -7.27 -49.62
N ASN A 547 -5.17 -6.37 -50.12
CA ASN A 547 -4.72 -5.07 -50.65
C ASN A 547 -4.26 -4.06 -49.57
N GLN A 548 -4.79 -4.14 -48.34
CA GLN A 548 -4.36 -3.25 -47.25
C GLN A 548 -3.00 -3.65 -46.65
N ILE A 549 -2.64 -4.93 -46.70
CA ILE A 549 -1.34 -5.43 -46.23
C ILE A 549 -0.25 -5.00 -47.23
N PHE A 550 -0.53 -5.08 -48.53
CA PHE A 550 0.39 -4.60 -49.58
C PHE A 550 0.69 -3.10 -49.46
N ASN A 551 -0.34 -2.27 -49.23
CA ASN A 551 -0.18 -0.83 -48.99
C ASN A 551 0.51 -0.48 -47.66
N PHE A 552 0.43 -1.37 -46.66
CA PHE A 552 1.16 -1.24 -45.39
C PHE A 552 2.67 -1.47 -45.58
N PHE A 553 3.05 -2.45 -46.40
CA PHE A 553 4.46 -2.74 -46.69
C PHE A 553 5.11 -1.71 -47.62
N LEU A 554 4.38 -1.16 -48.60
CA LEU A 554 4.86 -0.04 -49.42
C LEU A 554 5.11 1.24 -48.59
N LYS A 555 4.26 1.53 -47.59
CA LYS A 555 4.47 2.67 -46.67
C LYS A 555 5.70 2.47 -45.78
N ILE A 556 5.99 1.24 -45.34
CA ILE A 556 7.20 0.95 -44.56
C ILE A 556 8.45 1.08 -45.43
N ASN A 557 8.39 0.64 -46.70
CA ASN A 557 9.52 0.79 -47.62
C ASN A 557 9.83 2.28 -47.92
N ASN A 558 8.80 3.12 -48.04
CA ASN A 558 8.97 4.58 -48.19
C ASN A 558 9.49 5.28 -46.92
N ILE A 559 9.18 4.76 -45.73
CA ILE A 559 9.74 5.28 -44.46
C ILE A 559 11.22 4.90 -44.35
N ILE A 560 11.62 3.72 -44.82
CA ILE A 560 13.02 3.25 -44.78
C ILE A 560 13.88 3.95 -45.86
N ASN A 561 13.29 4.24 -47.03
CA ASN A 561 13.95 5.01 -48.10
C ASN A 561 14.01 6.53 -47.85
N ASN A 562 13.47 7.00 -46.72
CA ASN A 562 13.48 8.40 -46.38
C ASN A 562 14.93 8.86 -46.13
N SER A 563 15.39 9.81 -46.94
CA SER A 563 16.79 10.28 -47.04
C SER A 563 17.40 10.68 -45.68
N PHE A 564 16.54 11.02 -44.70
CA PHE A 564 16.90 11.35 -43.33
C PHE A 564 17.49 10.18 -42.53
N ILE A 565 16.94 8.98 -42.64
CA ILE A 565 17.43 7.80 -41.90
C ILE A 565 18.76 7.33 -42.47
N LYS A 566 18.90 7.36 -43.80
CA LYS A 566 20.15 7.04 -44.49
C LYS A 566 21.25 8.08 -44.19
N LYS A 567 20.91 9.37 -44.14
CA LYS A 567 21.81 10.45 -43.69
C LYS A 567 22.17 10.33 -42.20
N PHE A 568 21.23 9.93 -41.34
CA PHE A 568 21.47 9.72 -39.92
C PHE A 568 22.45 8.56 -39.66
N PHE A 569 22.30 7.45 -40.39
CA PHE A 569 23.24 6.32 -40.30
C PHE A 569 24.61 6.63 -40.94
N ASN A 570 24.66 7.39 -42.04
CA ASN A 570 25.93 7.84 -42.62
C ASN A 570 26.66 8.88 -41.74
N TYR A 571 25.92 9.75 -41.04
CA TYR A 571 26.49 10.69 -40.07
C TYR A 571 27.10 9.98 -38.85
N LEU A 572 26.47 8.89 -38.39
CA LEU A 572 27.02 7.99 -37.38
C LEU A 572 28.30 7.26 -37.86
N PHE A 573 28.43 7.02 -39.17
CA PHE A 573 29.55 6.29 -39.76
C PHE A 573 30.80 7.15 -39.95
N ASN A 574 30.66 8.41 -40.36
CA ASN A 574 31.81 9.27 -40.67
C ASN A 574 32.50 9.88 -39.45
N ASN A 575 31.84 9.94 -38.29
CA ASN A 575 32.34 10.69 -37.13
C ASN A 575 32.77 9.84 -35.92
N VAL A 576 32.77 8.50 -36.01
CA VAL A 576 33.11 7.64 -34.86
C VAL A 576 33.99 6.46 -35.27
N LYS A 577 35.24 6.42 -34.77
CA LYS A 577 36.07 5.19 -34.77
C LYS A 577 35.38 4.15 -33.86
N LEU A 578 34.67 3.21 -34.47
CA LEU A 578 33.92 2.16 -33.77
C LEU A 578 34.87 1.15 -33.09
N ASN A 579 34.67 0.91 -31.79
CA ASN A 579 35.43 -0.07 -31.02
C ASN A 579 35.00 -1.53 -31.31
N PHE A 580 35.83 -2.51 -30.97
CA PHE A 580 35.68 -3.95 -31.29
C PHE A 580 34.30 -4.54 -30.92
N ASN A 581 33.72 -4.15 -29.78
CA ASN A 581 32.38 -4.59 -29.37
C ASN A 581 31.24 -3.99 -30.21
N GLN A 582 31.42 -2.78 -30.75
CA GLN A 582 30.48 -2.18 -31.69
C GLN A 582 30.58 -2.84 -33.07
N LYS A 583 31.77 -3.30 -33.49
CA LYS A 583 31.94 -4.16 -34.67
C LYS A 583 31.24 -5.51 -34.49
N ILE A 584 31.23 -6.10 -33.30
CA ILE A 584 30.51 -7.35 -32.99
C ILE A 584 28.99 -7.14 -33.03
N ILE A 585 28.47 -6.08 -32.41
CA ILE A 585 27.04 -5.76 -32.47
C ILE A 585 26.61 -5.46 -33.90
N TYR A 586 27.41 -4.71 -34.66
CA TYR A 586 27.20 -4.47 -36.08
C TYR A 586 27.26 -5.78 -36.89
N PHE A 587 28.18 -6.69 -36.59
CA PHE A 587 28.26 -8.02 -37.21
C PHE A 587 26.97 -8.82 -36.97
N TYR A 588 26.44 -8.83 -35.75
CA TYR A 588 25.19 -9.52 -35.44
C TYR A 588 23.95 -8.84 -36.04
N ILE A 589 23.91 -7.51 -36.10
CA ILE A 589 22.84 -6.75 -36.75
C ILE A 589 22.87 -6.98 -38.27
N ASN A 590 24.03 -6.93 -38.91
CA ASN A 590 24.17 -7.28 -40.34
C ASN A 590 23.84 -8.75 -40.60
N LYS A 591 24.21 -9.66 -39.70
CA LYS A 591 23.84 -11.08 -39.80
C LYS A 591 22.32 -11.23 -39.69
N PHE A 592 21.66 -10.52 -38.78
CA PHE A 592 20.20 -10.48 -38.67
C PHE A 592 19.53 -9.90 -39.92
N PHE A 593 20.02 -8.78 -40.46
CA PHE A 593 19.51 -8.20 -41.69
C PHE A 593 19.78 -9.09 -42.92
N LYS A 594 20.90 -9.82 -42.96
CA LYS A 594 21.20 -10.78 -44.02
C LYS A 594 20.32 -12.03 -43.93
N TYR A 595 20.03 -12.51 -42.71
CA TYR A 595 19.04 -13.57 -42.48
C TYR A 595 17.63 -13.10 -42.83
N PHE A 596 17.28 -11.85 -42.52
CA PHE A 596 15.99 -11.26 -42.84
C PHE A 596 15.83 -11.02 -44.36
N TYR A 597 16.89 -10.61 -45.04
CA TYR A 597 16.95 -10.47 -46.48
C TYR A 597 16.88 -11.83 -47.17
N ASN A 598 17.61 -12.84 -46.68
CA ASN A 598 17.50 -14.20 -47.18
C ASN A 598 16.12 -14.82 -46.90
N PHE A 599 15.47 -14.46 -45.79
CA PHE A 599 14.11 -14.87 -45.48
C PHE A 599 13.08 -14.20 -46.41
N LEU A 600 13.29 -12.91 -46.74
CA LEU A 600 12.50 -12.20 -47.76
C LEU A 600 12.74 -12.75 -49.17
N TYR A 601 13.98 -13.12 -49.51
CA TYR A 601 14.33 -13.77 -50.77
C TYR A 601 13.74 -15.19 -50.86
N PHE A 602 13.72 -15.92 -49.74
CA PHE A 602 13.07 -17.22 -49.62
C PHE A 602 11.55 -17.10 -49.78
N ILE A 603 10.92 -16.08 -49.19
CA ILE A 603 9.49 -15.79 -49.38
C ILE A 603 9.19 -15.39 -50.84
N ASN A 604 10.04 -14.59 -51.48
CA ASN A 604 9.90 -14.25 -52.90
C ASN A 604 10.12 -15.45 -53.84
N ASN A 605 10.97 -16.42 -53.48
CA ASN A 605 11.18 -17.63 -54.28
C ASN A 605 10.14 -18.73 -54.03
N ILE A 606 9.45 -18.70 -52.88
CA ILE A 606 8.23 -19.52 -52.66
C ILE A 606 7.12 -19.08 -53.63
N ASP A 607 7.09 -17.81 -54.05
CA ASP A 607 6.15 -17.29 -55.05
C ASP A 607 6.52 -17.65 -56.51
N LEU A 608 7.73 -18.16 -56.79
CA LEU A 608 8.16 -18.55 -58.15
C LEU A 608 8.02 -20.06 -58.42
N ASN A 609 8.13 -20.93 -57.42
CA ASN A 609 7.98 -22.39 -57.59
C ASN A 609 6.54 -22.91 -57.44
N TYR A 610 5.55 -22.02 -57.29
CA TYR A 610 4.11 -22.38 -57.31
C TYR A 610 3.43 -22.15 -58.67
N LYS A 611 4.20 -21.86 -59.73
CA LYS A 611 3.67 -21.65 -61.09
C LYS A 611 4.06 -22.71 -62.13
N SER A 612 4.65 -23.83 -61.75
CA SER A 612 4.86 -24.96 -62.68
C SER A 612 4.53 -26.30 -62.02
N ASN A 613 3.43 -26.91 -62.47
CA ASN A 613 3.07 -28.30 -62.20
C ASN A 613 4.05 -29.23 -62.92
N GLN A 614 4.61 -30.23 -62.23
CA GLN A 614 4.73 -31.64 -62.68
C GLN A 614 5.46 -32.51 -61.62
N ILE A 615 4.73 -33.52 -61.13
CA ILE A 615 5.09 -34.95 -60.99
C ILE A 615 6.37 -35.35 -60.19
N ASP A 616 6.10 -36.23 -59.21
CA ASP A 616 6.90 -37.30 -58.57
C ASP A 616 8.01 -37.06 -57.52
N ASN A 617 7.87 -37.85 -56.44
CA ASN A 617 8.87 -38.42 -55.52
C ASN A 617 10.00 -37.52 -55.00
N PHE A 618 10.04 -37.25 -53.67
CA PHE A 618 11.07 -37.79 -52.76
C PHE A 618 10.95 -37.28 -51.30
N GLN A 619 10.87 -38.26 -50.41
CA GLN A 619 11.16 -38.35 -48.97
C GLN A 619 11.60 -37.12 -48.15
N ILE A 620 10.87 -36.93 -47.05
CA ILE A 620 11.31 -36.30 -45.80
C ILE A 620 12.54 -37.02 -45.24
N LYS A 621 13.69 -36.32 -45.10
CA LYS A 621 14.78 -36.73 -44.19
C LYS A 621 15.40 -35.51 -43.47
N ASN A 622 15.21 -35.50 -42.15
CA ASN A 622 16.08 -34.98 -41.09
C ASN A 622 16.66 -33.56 -41.22
N LYS A 623 15.99 -32.54 -40.65
CA LYS A 623 16.64 -31.30 -40.13
C LYS A 623 15.92 -30.66 -38.92
N SER A 624 15.25 -31.46 -38.09
CA SER A 624 14.63 -30.99 -36.82
C SER A 624 15.46 -31.29 -35.56
N LYS A 625 16.68 -31.82 -35.69
CA LYS A 625 17.56 -32.13 -34.55
C LYS A 625 18.63 -31.07 -34.22
N ASP A 626 18.91 -30.11 -35.10
CA ASP A 626 19.98 -29.12 -34.86
C ASP A 626 19.52 -27.87 -34.09
N PHE A 627 18.21 -27.65 -33.93
CA PHE A 627 17.71 -26.44 -33.26
C PHE A 627 17.81 -26.52 -31.72
N PHE A 628 17.91 -27.73 -31.15
CA PHE A 628 17.96 -27.94 -29.70
C PHE A 628 19.36 -28.20 -29.12
N TYR A 629 20.39 -28.35 -29.95
CA TYR A 629 21.75 -28.64 -29.45
C TYR A 629 22.59 -27.39 -29.12
N LEU A 630 22.25 -26.21 -29.67
CA LEU A 630 23.00 -24.97 -29.45
C LEU A 630 22.55 -24.13 -28.24
N LEU A 631 21.39 -24.41 -27.64
CA LEU A 631 20.90 -23.68 -26.46
C LEU A 631 21.43 -24.24 -25.13
N LYS A 632 22.12 -25.40 -25.13
CA LYS A 632 22.58 -26.07 -23.91
C LYS A 632 24.05 -25.85 -23.55
N LYS A 633 24.82 -25.06 -24.32
CA LYS A 633 26.28 -24.90 -24.11
C LYS A 633 26.76 -23.50 -23.67
N ASN A 634 25.88 -22.62 -23.21
CA ASN A 634 26.27 -21.30 -22.66
C ASN A 634 25.95 -21.11 -21.16
N HIS A 635 25.63 -22.19 -20.43
CA HIS A 635 25.75 -22.25 -18.97
C HIS A 635 26.99 -23.08 -18.60
N GLN A 636 28.17 -22.62 -19.00
CA GLN A 636 29.48 -22.92 -18.42
C GLN A 636 30.56 -22.29 -19.33
N LYS A 637 30.93 -21.05 -19.02
CA LYS A 637 32.28 -20.46 -19.06
C LYS A 637 32.21 -19.00 -18.66
#